data_AF-A0A9J7XEM0-F1
#
_entry.id   AF-A0A9J7XEM0-F1
#
_cell.length_a   1.000
_cell.length_b   1.000
_cell.length_c   1.000
_cell.angle_alpha   90.00
_cell.angle_beta   90.00
_cell.angle_gamma   90.00
#
_symmetry.space_group_name_H-M   'P 1'
#
loop_
_entity.id
_entity.type
_entity.pdbx_description
1 polymer ?
#
loop_
_entity_poly.entity_id
_entity_poly.type
_entity_poly.pdbx_seq_one_letter_code
_entity_poly.pdbx_strand_id
1 'polypeptide(L)'
;MREKGRKIEGGLEEDGASIILLTSTQVQHMGRYTCENTQTKEKSSIYIYVKDLENPFVRSMLDGLLVREGEDGTLPCLVTDPAVNHLSLLTCGGSGLPAGLTYSAHPQKGITIKNVSRAFEGCYICAGEMDEKPVKSSPYNLGVRPVPETVPSISLSRIENVILIQGQEFVLNCSTININHDVHLSWSIPSETVRTTHLSQNLRLLSVRNLHLCVCVAEHGFINLTEGEDKVVEVREGESLTLSVEMTSYPSPTEVHFLTFLCNDYTDIDELRLVRVHGSEGGIYTFSANHTYASVNQSFTVHVICKPVIVSQEGPVDGQVRCVASGYPVPKISWYYCEPPHTRYDPQANIKFGRSEVDSRLNVSKGKFHTLECVATTQGEQAYTLFSISERTVPHKLFTPLLSGVMSTSVLLSLFLVVLLYKFMQKPKYEIHWKVIESFDGNNYTYIDPTQLPYDPKWEFPRERLRFGKILGSGAFGKVVAATAYGLCSADTVTTVAVKMLKPSAHSTEKEALMSELKVLSYIGNHINIVNLLGACTVGGPTLMITEYCCYGDLLNFLRRKRDAFFSSKTGDGYYKNLLKSTDNGYMPMRSYQKRSNQTDDLSLDTEDLLSFSYQVAKGMDFLTSKNCIHRDLAARNVLLTQGRVAKICDFGLARDITRDSSYVLRGNACLPVKWMSPESLFACVYTFESDVWSYGILLWEIFSLGNTPYPGIPVGSTYYKMIQDGYRMSEPEFAPIEVYEVMRWCWSADPLKRPTFKKLVERTELLLSETTKHVRFDSA
;
A
#
# COMPACT_ATOMS: atom_id res chain seq x y z
N MET A 1 33.22 -12.74 -6.39
CA MET A 1 32.85 -13.16 -7.76
C MET A 1 33.45 -14.54 -8.02
N ARG A 2 32.64 -15.56 -8.32
CA ARG A 2 33.15 -16.80 -8.92
C ARG A 2 33.44 -16.49 -10.38
N GLU A 3 34.68 -16.68 -10.83
CA GLU A 3 35.07 -16.56 -12.24
C GLU A 3 34.23 -17.53 -13.07
N LYS A 4 33.17 -17.04 -13.72
CA LYS A 4 32.54 -17.76 -14.82
C LYS A 4 33.51 -17.67 -15.99
N GLY A 5 34.10 -18.82 -16.36
CA GLY A 5 35.09 -18.91 -17.41
C GLY A 5 34.61 -18.22 -18.70
N ARG A 6 35.38 -17.24 -19.17
CA ARG A 6 35.19 -16.66 -20.49
C ARG A 6 35.49 -17.77 -21.52
N LYS A 7 34.50 -18.10 -22.35
CA LYS A 7 34.67 -19.03 -23.46
C LYS A 7 35.39 -18.28 -24.57
N ILE A 8 36.62 -18.67 -24.89
CA ILE A 8 37.40 -18.08 -25.97
C ILE A 8 37.02 -18.84 -27.25
N GLU A 9 36.43 -18.16 -28.22
CA GLU A 9 36.13 -18.73 -29.54
C GLU A 9 37.42 -18.79 -30.37
N GLY A 10 37.75 -19.97 -30.92
CA GLY A 10 38.92 -20.15 -31.79
C GLY A 10 39.81 -21.36 -31.52
N GLY A 11 39.38 -22.35 -30.73
CA GLY A 11 40.13 -23.58 -30.53
C GLY A 11 40.22 -24.40 -31.82
N LEU A 12 41.43 -24.65 -32.32
CA LEU A 12 41.69 -25.63 -33.38
C LEU A 12 42.02 -26.97 -32.71
N GLU A 13 41.36 -28.04 -33.13
CA GLU A 13 41.74 -29.41 -32.77
C GLU A 13 42.63 -29.99 -33.87
N GLU A 14 43.89 -30.23 -33.55
CA GLU A 14 44.87 -30.83 -34.46
C GLU A 14 45.55 -32.01 -33.74
N ASP A 15 45.51 -33.21 -34.31
CA ASP A 15 46.14 -34.44 -33.76
C ASP A 15 45.84 -34.73 -32.28
N GLY A 16 44.59 -34.54 -31.84
CA GLY A 16 44.17 -34.82 -30.46
C GLY A 16 44.62 -33.78 -29.43
N ALA A 17 45.24 -32.68 -29.87
CA ALA A 17 45.54 -31.51 -29.05
C ALA A 17 44.53 -30.38 -29.31
N SER A 18 44.05 -29.75 -28.24
CA SER A 18 43.25 -28.52 -28.33
C SER A 18 44.17 -27.30 -28.23
N ILE A 19 44.24 -26.49 -29.29
CA ILE A 19 45.16 -25.37 -29.41
C ILE A 19 44.38 -24.05 -29.44
N ILE A 20 44.81 -23.08 -28.62
CA ILE A 20 44.28 -21.70 -28.63
C ILE A 20 45.37 -20.78 -29.18
N LEU A 21 45.09 -20.11 -30.30
CA LEU A 21 45.98 -19.12 -30.91
C LEU A 21 45.52 -17.70 -30.58
N LEU A 22 46.37 -16.91 -29.92
CA LEU A 22 46.13 -15.49 -29.65
C LEU A 22 47.08 -14.65 -30.51
N THR A 23 46.57 -14.06 -31.60
CA THR A 23 47.38 -13.33 -32.60
C THR A 23 47.70 -11.89 -32.20
N SER A 24 46.90 -11.28 -31.33
CA SER A 24 47.13 -9.95 -30.75
C SER A 24 46.75 -9.96 -29.27
N THR A 25 47.73 -10.23 -28.39
CA THR A 25 47.50 -10.33 -26.95
C THR A 25 47.30 -8.94 -26.33
N GLN A 26 46.20 -8.77 -25.59
CA GLN A 26 45.86 -7.56 -24.86
C GLN A 26 45.71 -7.89 -23.36
N VAL A 27 45.76 -6.88 -22.49
CA VAL A 27 45.67 -7.06 -21.03
C VAL A 27 44.40 -7.82 -20.61
N GLN A 28 43.30 -7.68 -21.36
CA GLN A 28 42.04 -8.40 -21.14
C GLN A 28 42.11 -9.92 -21.39
N HIS A 29 43.16 -10.41 -22.07
CA HIS A 29 43.44 -11.83 -22.29
C HIS A 29 44.24 -12.45 -21.12
N MET A 30 44.55 -11.69 -20.08
CA MET A 30 45.15 -12.20 -18.84
C MET A 30 44.17 -13.09 -18.09
N GLY A 31 44.69 -14.14 -17.43
CA GLY A 31 43.90 -14.98 -16.54
C GLY A 31 44.35 -16.43 -16.50
N ARG A 32 43.56 -17.26 -15.81
CA ARG A 32 43.80 -18.70 -15.71
C ARG A 32 43.15 -19.44 -16.86
N TYR A 33 43.96 -19.99 -17.74
CA TYR A 33 43.55 -20.89 -18.80
C TYR A 33 43.50 -22.30 -18.23
N THR A 34 42.38 -22.99 -18.41
CA THR A 34 42.18 -24.35 -17.92
C THR A 34 41.79 -25.25 -19.08
N CYS A 35 42.60 -26.28 -19.33
CA CYS A 35 42.26 -27.38 -20.22
C CYS A 35 41.53 -28.43 -19.39
N GLU A 36 40.32 -28.80 -19.79
CA GLU A 36 39.50 -29.80 -19.12
C GLU A 36 39.14 -30.91 -20.10
N ASN A 37 39.43 -32.16 -19.71
CA ASN A 37 38.92 -33.31 -20.42
C ASN A 37 37.42 -33.46 -20.11
N THR A 38 36.57 -33.35 -21.13
CA THR A 38 35.12 -33.35 -20.96
C THR A 38 34.56 -34.68 -20.45
N GLN A 39 35.29 -35.79 -20.69
CA GLN A 39 34.93 -37.16 -20.33
C GLN A 39 35.44 -37.55 -18.94
N THR A 40 36.73 -37.35 -18.66
CA THR A 40 37.33 -37.74 -17.37
C THR A 40 37.18 -36.67 -16.29
N LYS A 41 36.81 -35.44 -16.67
CA LYS A 41 36.78 -34.25 -15.80
C LYS A 41 38.14 -33.86 -15.22
N GLU A 42 39.23 -34.45 -15.70
CA GLU A 42 40.58 -34.03 -15.34
C GLU A 42 40.87 -32.63 -15.89
N LYS A 43 41.55 -31.81 -15.09
CA LYS A 43 41.84 -30.41 -15.40
C LYS A 43 43.31 -30.12 -15.21
N SER A 44 43.89 -29.39 -16.16
CA SER A 44 45.20 -28.74 -16.03
C SER A 44 45.04 -27.26 -16.28
N SER A 45 45.75 -26.40 -15.54
CA SER A 45 45.59 -24.95 -15.68
C SER A 45 46.91 -24.20 -15.60
N ILE A 46 47.01 -23.09 -16.33
CA ILE A 46 48.13 -22.17 -16.33
C ILE A 46 47.59 -20.73 -16.23
N TYR A 47 48.30 -19.85 -15.51
CA TYR A 47 47.97 -18.42 -15.48
C TYR A 47 48.85 -17.68 -16.48
N ILE A 48 48.23 -16.94 -17.41
CA ILE A 48 48.94 -16.16 -18.43
C ILE A 48 48.93 -14.70 -18.02
N TYR A 49 50.12 -14.10 -17.95
CA TYR A 49 50.32 -12.66 -17.79
C TYR A 49 50.51 -11.99 -19.14
N VAL A 50 49.94 -10.80 -19.30
CA VAL A 50 50.18 -9.91 -20.45
C VAL A 50 50.76 -8.63 -19.90
N LYS A 51 52.05 -8.40 -20.16
CA LYS A 51 52.80 -7.26 -19.62
C LYS A 51 52.30 -5.95 -20.23
N ASP A 52 52.01 -4.98 -19.38
CA ASP A 52 51.75 -3.59 -19.75
C ASP A 52 52.79 -2.73 -19.03
N LEU A 53 53.70 -2.12 -19.80
CA LEU A 53 54.82 -1.34 -19.27
C LEU A 53 54.39 0.02 -18.70
N GLU A 54 53.20 0.51 -19.07
CA GLU A 54 52.66 1.77 -18.56
C GLU A 54 51.78 1.55 -17.33
N ASN A 55 51.10 0.40 -17.25
CA ASN A 55 50.18 0.07 -16.16
C ASN A 55 50.58 -1.26 -15.48
N PRO A 56 51.32 -1.21 -14.35
CA PRO A 56 51.73 -2.40 -13.60
C PRO A 56 50.56 -3.20 -12.99
N PHE A 57 49.37 -2.59 -12.93
CA PHE A 57 48.13 -3.18 -12.44
C PHE A 57 47.04 -3.10 -13.50
N VAL A 58 46.23 -4.15 -13.60
CA VAL A 58 45.05 -4.16 -14.47
C VAL A 58 44.04 -3.13 -13.99
N ARG A 59 43.65 -2.20 -14.87
CA ARG A 59 42.63 -1.19 -14.57
C ARG A 59 41.27 -1.87 -14.38
N SER A 60 40.71 -1.75 -13.17
CA SER A 60 39.40 -2.32 -12.85
C SER A 60 38.27 -1.37 -13.25
N MET A 61 37.15 -1.91 -13.74
CA MET A 61 35.90 -1.16 -13.96
C MET A 61 35.02 -1.11 -12.70
N LEU A 62 35.48 -1.69 -11.58
CA LEU A 62 34.79 -1.70 -10.29
C LEU A 62 35.37 -0.60 -9.39
N ASP A 63 34.65 0.51 -9.24
CA ASP A 63 35.02 1.61 -8.34
C ASP A 63 34.72 1.32 -6.85
N GLY A 64 33.99 0.22 -6.56
CA GLY A 64 33.62 -0.16 -5.20
C GLY A 64 33.41 -1.66 -4.99
N LEU A 65 33.82 -2.15 -3.81
CA LEU A 65 33.65 -3.51 -3.33
C LEU A 65 32.75 -3.49 -2.08
N LEU A 66 31.60 -4.15 -2.13
CA LEU A 66 30.70 -4.30 -0.98
C LEU A 66 30.85 -5.70 -0.36
N VAL A 67 31.22 -5.79 0.92
CA VAL A 67 31.48 -7.05 1.64
C VAL A 67 30.59 -7.13 2.88
N ARG A 68 30.08 -8.31 3.23
CA ARG A 68 29.35 -8.49 4.50
C ARG A 68 30.33 -8.52 5.67
N GLU A 69 29.94 -7.93 6.78
CA GLU A 69 30.74 -7.97 8.01
C GLU A 69 31.01 -9.42 8.43
N GLY A 70 32.28 -9.75 8.70
CA GLY A 70 32.74 -11.11 9.00
C GLY A 70 33.24 -11.93 7.80
N GLU A 71 33.00 -11.49 6.57
CA GLU A 71 33.50 -12.16 5.35
C GLU A 71 34.86 -11.59 4.88
N ASP A 72 35.54 -12.33 4.01
CA ASP A 72 36.77 -11.87 3.35
C ASP A 72 36.46 -11.03 2.11
N GLY A 73 37.10 -9.86 1.98
CA GLY A 73 36.98 -8.96 0.84
C GLY A 73 38.21 -8.94 -0.04
N THR A 74 38.11 -9.30 -1.33
CA THR A 74 39.25 -9.26 -2.27
C THR A 74 39.20 -8.05 -3.18
N LEU A 75 40.19 -7.16 -3.05
CA LEU A 75 40.47 -6.06 -3.97
C LEU A 75 41.18 -6.60 -5.23
N PRO A 76 40.59 -6.47 -6.43
CA PRO A 76 41.08 -7.13 -7.65
C PRO A 76 42.21 -6.33 -8.33
N CYS A 77 43.26 -5.98 -7.58
CA CYS A 77 44.46 -5.34 -8.11
C CYS A 77 45.44 -6.36 -8.68
N LEU A 78 45.07 -6.95 -9.82
CA LEU A 78 45.89 -7.94 -10.54
C LEU A 78 47.12 -7.27 -11.15
N VAL A 79 48.28 -7.89 -11.01
CA VAL A 79 49.53 -7.37 -11.61
C VAL A 79 49.66 -7.81 -13.06
N THR A 80 50.16 -6.91 -13.91
CA THR A 80 50.39 -7.19 -15.33
C THR A 80 51.72 -7.91 -15.59
N ASP A 81 52.68 -7.74 -14.67
CA ASP A 81 53.99 -8.40 -14.68
C ASP A 81 54.22 -9.15 -13.36
N PRO A 82 54.53 -10.47 -13.39
CA PRO A 82 54.87 -11.22 -12.19
C PRO A 82 56.16 -10.75 -11.49
N ALA A 83 56.96 -9.87 -12.12
CA ALA A 83 58.11 -9.23 -11.48
C ALA A 83 57.72 -8.21 -10.38
N VAL A 84 56.44 -7.80 -10.31
CA VAL A 84 55.94 -6.93 -9.24
C VAL A 84 55.93 -7.71 -7.92
N ASN A 85 56.87 -7.38 -7.05
CA ASN A 85 57.05 -7.99 -5.74
C ASN A 85 56.52 -7.08 -4.62
N HIS A 86 56.50 -7.56 -3.38
CA HIS A 86 56.10 -6.79 -2.18
C HIS A 86 54.70 -6.14 -2.27
N LEU A 87 53.72 -6.86 -2.80
CA LEU A 87 52.33 -6.38 -2.83
C LEU A 87 51.81 -6.06 -1.42
N SER A 88 51.42 -4.81 -1.22
CA SER A 88 50.96 -4.25 0.05
C SER A 88 49.72 -3.39 -0.14
N LEU A 89 48.97 -3.20 0.94
CA LEU A 89 47.75 -2.42 0.96
C LEU A 89 48.01 -1.07 1.64
N LEU A 90 47.59 0.01 1.01
CA LEU A 90 47.65 1.36 1.60
C LEU A 90 46.27 2.01 1.52
N THR A 91 46.01 2.98 2.40
CA THR A 91 44.82 3.84 2.26
C THR A 91 45.06 4.91 1.19
N CYS A 92 44.00 5.39 0.54
CA CYS A 92 44.11 6.42 -0.51
C CYS A 92 44.72 7.73 0.01
N GLY A 93 44.51 8.06 1.29
CA GLY A 93 45.05 9.26 1.94
C GLY A 93 46.48 9.11 2.49
N GLY A 94 47.09 7.93 2.36
CA GLY A 94 48.42 7.66 2.94
C GLY A 94 48.45 7.51 4.46
N SER A 95 47.29 7.51 5.13
CA SER A 95 47.17 7.12 6.54
C SER A 95 47.47 5.63 6.73
N GLY A 96 47.94 5.24 7.92
CA GLY A 96 48.10 3.84 8.29
C GLY A 96 46.80 3.04 8.15
N LEU A 97 46.92 1.72 7.96
CA LEU A 97 45.75 0.85 7.88
C LEU A 97 44.95 0.85 9.20
N PRO A 98 43.61 0.70 9.16
CA PRO A 98 42.79 0.58 10.36
C PRO A 98 43.30 -0.51 11.32
N ALA A 99 43.19 -0.25 12.63
CA ALA A 99 43.65 -1.19 13.65
C ALA A 99 42.89 -2.53 13.56
N GLY A 100 43.63 -3.63 13.56
CA GLY A 100 43.07 -4.99 13.45
C GLY A 100 42.79 -5.48 12.03
N LEU A 101 43.05 -4.65 11.00
CA LEU A 101 42.92 -5.08 9.61
C LEU A 101 44.06 -6.03 9.25
N THR A 102 43.72 -7.25 8.82
CA THR A 102 44.67 -8.24 8.31
C THR A 102 44.37 -8.55 6.85
N TYR A 103 45.41 -8.74 6.03
CA TYR A 103 45.24 -9.03 4.61
C TYR A 103 46.28 -10.02 4.09
N SER A 104 45.96 -10.70 2.99
CA SER A 104 46.87 -11.54 2.23
C SER A 104 46.96 -11.05 0.79
N ALA A 105 48.17 -10.87 0.28
CA ALA A 105 48.42 -10.43 -1.09
C ALA A 105 48.76 -11.61 -2.01
N HIS A 106 48.23 -11.60 -3.24
CA HIS A 106 48.55 -12.60 -4.25
C HIS A 106 48.53 -11.97 -5.66
N PRO A 107 49.61 -12.05 -6.46
CA PRO A 107 49.72 -11.42 -7.78
C PRO A 107 48.54 -11.70 -8.73
N GLN A 108 48.04 -12.94 -8.72
CA GLN A 108 46.96 -13.41 -9.59
C GLN A 108 45.54 -13.17 -9.04
N LYS A 109 45.40 -12.73 -7.78
CA LYS A 109 44.09 -12.59 -7.10
C LYS A 109 43.87 -11.17 -6.57
N GLY A 110 44.94 -10.40 -6.39
CA GLY A 110 44.94 -9.11 -5.70
C GLY A 110 45.11 -9.27 -4.19
N ILE A 111 44.60 -8.29 -3.43
CA ILE A 111 44.73 -8.26 -1.97
C ILE A 111 43.41 -8.67 -1.32
N THR A 112 43.44 -9.68 -0.46
CA THR A 112 42.27 -10.14 0.30
C THR A 112 42.36 -9.67 1.74
N ILE A 113 41.46 -8.76 2.13
CA ILE A 113 41.24 -8.33 3.51
C ILE A 113 40.43 -9.41 4.22
N LYS A 114 40.93 -9.86 5.37
CA LYS A 114 40.34 -10.95 6.15
C LYS A 114 39.38 -10.41 7.20
N ASN A 115 38.27 -11.13 7.40
CA ASN A 115 37.29 -10.85 8.45
C ASN A 115 36.88 -9.35 8.48
N VAL A 116 36.30 -8.88 7.38
CA VAL A 116 36.01 -7.45 7.17
C VAL A 116 35.06 -6.94 8.26
N SER A 117 35.45 -5.89 8.96
CA SER A 117 34.63 -5.18 9.95
C SER A 117 34.18 -3.84 9.42
N ARG A 118 33.08 -3.29 9.95
CA ARG A 118 32.61 -1.94 9.64
C ARG A 118 33.68 -0.86 9.83
N ALA A 119 34.62 -1.05 10.76
CA ALA A 119 35.74 -0.14 10.96
C ALA A 119 36.74 -0.08 9.79
N PHE A 120 36.68 -1.04 8.86
CA PHE A 120 37.56 -1.12 7.69
C PHE A 120 36.95 -0.44 6.46
N GLU A 121 35.74 0.10 6.54
CA GLU A 121 35.11 0.84 5.45
C GLU A 121 35.97 2.06 5.03
N GLY A 122 36.26 2.20 3.74
CA GLY A 122 37.14 3.26 3.25
C GLY A 122 37.76 3.02 1.89
N CYS A 123 38.64 3.95 1.47
CA CYS A 123 39.33 3.90 0.18
C CYS A 123 40.74 3.33 0.33
N TYR A 124 41.08 2.34 -0.50
CA TYR A 124 42.36 1.64 -0.51
C TYR A 124 43.02 1.61 -1.89
N ILE A 125 44.35 1.53 -1.91
CA ILE A 125 45.17 1.31 -3.11
C ILE A 125 46.12 0.14 -2.86
N CYS A 126 46.39 -0.65 -3.90
CA CYS A 126 47.43 -1.66 -3.85
C CYS A 126 48.75 -1.03 -4.28
N ALA A 127 49.82 -1.35 -3.57
CA ALA A 127 51.17 -0.92 -3.89
C ALA A 127 52.07 -2.15 -4.06
N GLY A 128 53.10 -2.02 -4.88
CA GLY A 128 54.13 -3.05 -5.08
C GLY A 128 55.44 -2.42 -5.52
N GLU A 129 56.43 -3.25 -5.81
CA GLU A 129 57.76 -2.84 -6.23
C GLU A 129 58.12 -3.54 -7.54
N MET A 130 58.55 -2.75 -8.53
CA MET A 130 58.97 -3.23 -9.85
C MET A 130 60.24 -2.47 -10.25
N ASP A 131 61.31 -3.20 -10.56
CA ASP A 131 62.63 -2.62 -10.87
C ASP A 131 63.11 -1.58 -9.83
N GLU A 132 62.99 -1.92 -8.54
CA GLU A 132 63.33 -1.07 -7.38
C GLU A 132 62.54 0.26 -7.29
N LYS A 133 61.43 0.38 -8.05
CA LYS A 133 60.53 1.54 -8.03
C LYS A 133 59.17 1.17 -7.46
N PRO A 134 58.58 2.04 -6.61
CA PRO A 134 57.24 1.81 -6.10
C PRO A 134 56.18 2.03 -7.20
N VAL A 135 55.30 1.06 -7.38
CA VAL A 135 54.16 1.11 -8.31
C VAL A 135 52.84 1.04 -7.54
N LYS A 136 51.79 1.72 -8.02
CA LYS A 136 50.48 1.82 -7.35
C LYS A 136 49.33 1.54 -8.30
N SER A 137 48.25 0.95 -7.78
CA SER A 137 47.00 0.73 -8.51
C SER A 137 46.08 1.97 -8.48
N SER A 138 45.01 1.92 -9.26
CA SER A 138 43.85 2.80 -9.06
C SER A 138 43.19 2.56 -7.67
N PRO A 139 42.48 3.56 -7.11
CA PRO A 139 41.79 3.42 -5.83
C PRO A 139 40.58 2.48 -5.90
N TYR A 140 40.29 1.83 -4.78
CA TYR A 140 39.14 0.95 -4.57
C TYR A 140 38.39 1.35 -3.29
N ASN A 141 37.07 1.53 -3.36
CA ASN A 141 36.25 1.82 -2.18
C ASN A 141 35.67 0.52 -1.58
N LEU A 142 36.01 0.20 -0.33
CA LEU A 142 35.42 -0.91 0.41
C LEU A 142 34.21 -0.42 1.22
N GLY A 143 33.01 -0.91 0.90
CA GLY A 143 31.81 -0.76 1.70
C GLY A 143 31.51 -2.02 2.52
N VAL A 144 30.95 -1.88 3.71
CA VAL A 144 30.66 -3.02 4.62
C VAL A 144 29.19 -3.09 4.98
N ARG A 145 28.56 -4.26 4.77
CA ARG A 145 27.15 -4.51 5.13
C ARG A 145 27.07 -5.21 6.51
N PRO A 146 26.41 -4.62 7.53
CA PRO A 146 26.29 -5.22 8.86
C PRO A 146 25.40 -6.48 8.87
N VAL A 147 25.66 -7.41 9.81
CA VAL A 147 24.91 -8.67 10.00
C VAL A 147 24.04 -8.57 11.28
N PRO A 148 22.72 -8.87 11.23
CA PRO A 148 21.85 -8.89 12.42
C PRO A 148 22.04 -10.15 13.31
N GLU A 149 22.04 -9.98 14.64
CA GLU A 149 22.41 -11.01 15.63
C GLU A 149 21.31 -12.04 16.04
N THR A 150 20.12 -12.10 15.44
CA THR A 150 19.04 -13.01 15.92
C THR A 150 18.47 -13.97 14.87
N VAL A 151 18.11 -15.19 15.33
CA VAL A 151 17.59 -16.33 14.53
C VAL A 151 16.09 -16.14 14.15
N PRO A 152 15.62 -16.56 12.96
CA PRO A 152 14.22 -16.32 12.53
C PRO A 152 13.20 -17.11 13.34
N SER A 153 12.10 -16.49 13.75
CA SER A 153 10.91 -17.22 14.24
C SER A 153 9.91 -17.44 13.11
N ILE A 154 9.48 -18.68 12.90
CA ILE A 154 8.48 -19.07 11.89
C ILE A 154 7.11 -19.20 12.58
N SER A 155 6.06 -18.64 11.97
CA SER A 155 4.68 -18.70 12.46
C SER A 155 3.68 -18.95 11.32
N LEU A 156 2.62 -19.71 11.60
CA LEU A 156 1.51 -19.92 10.67
C LEU A 156 0.37 -18.94 10.99
N SER A 157 -0.33 -18.46 9.97
CA SER A 157 -1.51 -17.60 10.13
C SER A 157 -2.67 -18.30 10.85
N ARG A 158 -2.68 -19.64 10.84
CA ARG A 158 -3.60 -20.49 11.61
C ARG A 158 -2.84 -21.70 12.14
N ILE A 159 -3.06 -22.03 13.40
CA ILE A 159 -2.37 -23.14 14.10
C ILE A 159 -3.36 -24.28 14.43
N GLU A 160 -4.66 -24.02 14.28
CA GLU A 160 -5.75 -24.97 14.55
C GLU A 160 -6.11 -25.80 13.30
N ASN A 161 -6.62 -27.02 13.51
CA ASN A 161 -7.11 -27.86 12.40
C ASN A 161 -8.12 -27.10 11.54
N VAL A 162 -8.08 -27.26 10.22
CA VAL A 162 -8.97 -26.56 9.29
C VAL A 162 -9.82 -27.56 8.51
N ILE A 163 -11.15 -27.47 8.64
CA ILE A 163 -12.09 -28.14 7.74
C ILE A 163 -12.36 -27.21 6.55
N LEU A 164 -12.53 -27.74 5.33
CA LEU A 164 -12.85 -27.01 4.10
C LEU A 164 -13.95 -27.72 3.32
N ILE A 165 -14.81 -26.98 2.62
CA ILE A 165 -15.72 -27.57 1.62
C ILE A 165 -14.98 -27.75 0.29
N GLN A 166 -15.32 -28.80 -0.45
CA GLN A 166 -14.80 -29.04 -1.79
C GLN A 166 -14.99 -27.81 -2.72
N GLY A 167 -13.88 -27.29 -3.26
CA GLY A 167 -13.89 -26.09 -4.11
C GLY A 167 -13.81 -24.75 -3.38
N GLN A 168 -13.80 -24.76 -2.04
CA GLN A 168 -13.60 -23.55 -1.22
C GLN A 168 -12.14 -23.10 -1.29
N GLU A 169 -11.92 -21.82 -1.63
CA GLU A 169 -10.58 -21.23 -1.62
C GLU A 169 -10.07 -21.12 -0.17
N PHE A 170 -8.90 -21.73 0.08
CA PHE A 170 -8.23 -21.69 1.36
C PHE A 170 -6.81 -21.17 1.20
N VAL A 171 -6.44 -20.19 2.01
CA VAL A 171 -5.12 -19.57 2.01
C VAL A 171 -4.54 -19.70 3.41
N LEU A 172 -3.35 -20.28 3.49
CA LEU A 172 -2.58 -20.41 4.71
C LEU A 172 -1.25 -19.67 4.51
N ASN A 173 -0.93 -18.74 5.40
CA ASN A 173 0.30 -17.95 5.32
C ASN A 173 1.30 -18.48 6.34
N CYS A 174 2.50 -18.84 5.87
CA CYS A 174 3.64 -19.12 6.72
C CYS A 174 4.51 -17.88 6.69
N SER A 175 4.76 -17.28 7.85
CA SER A 175 5.47 -16.01 8.00
C SER A 175 6.69 -16.21 8.90
N THR A 176 7.71 -15.39 8.70
CA THR A 176 8.96 -15.45 9.46
C THR A 176 9.34 -14.05 9.93
N ILE A 177 9.74 -13.91 11.19
CA ILE A 177 10.22 -12.64 11.74
C ILE A 177 11.75 -12.72 11.75
N ASN A 178 12.40 -12.29 10.66
CA ASN A 178 13.83 -11.99 10.67
C ASN A 178 14.23 -10.92 9.65
N ILE A 179 15.25 -10.16 10.03
CA ILE A 179 15.92 -9.03 9.39
C ILE A 179 16.85 -9.49 8.24
N ASN A 180 16.94 -10.80 7.93
CA ASN A 180 17.78 -11.35 6.87
C ASN A 180 16.97 -11.91 5.68
N HIS A 181 17.35 -11.52 4.46
CA HIS A 181 16.69 -11.92 3.20
C HIS A 181 16.97 -13.38 2.75
N ASP A 182 17.69 -14.18 3.54
CA ASP A 182 18.13 -15.56 3.19
C ASP A 182 17.26 -16.67 3.85
N VAL A 183 16.06 -16.35 4.35
CA VAL A 183 15.12 -17.35 4.91
C VAL A 183 14.17 -17.87 3.83
N HIS A 184 14.21 -19.18 3.56
CA HIS A 184 13.35 -19.82 2.56
C HIS A 184 12.24 -20.63 3.25
N LEU A 185 10.98 -20.23 3.07
CA LEU A 185 9.81 -20.96 3.56
C LEU A 185 9.28 -21.89 2.47
N SER A 186 8.94 -23.14 2.81
CA SER A 186 8.42 -24.13 1.87
C SER A 186 7.25 -24.91 2.46
N TRP A 187 6.22 -25.17 1.66
CA TRP A 187 5.06 -25.97 2.05
C TRP A 187 5.24 -27.43 1.66
N SER A 188 4.77 -28.35 2.50
CA SER A 188 4.64 -29.78 2.18
C SER A 188 3.20 -30.23 2.43
N ILE A 189 2.63 -31.00 1.50
CA ILE A 189 1.26 -31.53 1.59
C ILE A 189 1.37 -33.02 1.96
N PRO A 190 0.61 -33.51 2.96
CA PRO A 190 0.62 -34.93 3.29
C PRO A 190 -0.24 -35.70 2.28
N SER A 191 0.37 -36.38 1.30
CA SER A 191 -0.03 -37.72 0.80
C SER A 191 0.73 -38.15 -0.47
N GLU A 192 1.74 -39.01 -0.30
CA GLU A 192 2.06 -40.24 -1.07
C GLU A 192 3.50 -40.65 -0.72
N THR A 193 3.65 -41.71 0.07
CA THR A 193 4.90 -42.48 0.27
C THR A 193 6.22 -41.69 0.29
N VAL A 194 6.63 -41.22 1.47
CA VAL A 194 8.04 -40.90 1.73
C VAL A 194 8.83 -42.22 1.70
N ARG A 195 9.29 -42.64 0.52
CA ARG A 195 10.44 -43.56 0.42
C ARG A 195 11.64 -42.79 0.92
N THR A 196 11.98 -43.02 2.18
CA THR A 196 13.28 -42.68 2.76
C THR A 196 14.40 -43.18 1.86
N THR A 197 15.01 -42.30 1.08
CA THR A 197 16.38 -42.46 0.64
C THR A 197 17.26 -41.61 1.55
N HIS A 198 17.98 -42.31 2.42
CA HIS A 198 19.11 -41.76 3.15
C HIS A 198 20.08 -41.11 2.18
N LEU A 199 20.24 -39.79 2.29
CA LEU A 199 21.46 -39.09 1.90
C LEU A 199 22.00 -38.38 3.13
N SER A 200 22.77 -39.14 3.91
CA SER A 200 24.00 -38.64 4.54
C SER A 200 24.83 -37.94 3.45
N GLN A 201 25.43 -36.76 3.60
CA GLN A 201 26.13 -36.22 4.75
C GLN A 201 26.47 -34.73 4.49
N ASN A 202 26.62 -33.98 5.58
CA ASN A 202 27.41 -32.75 5.74
C ASN A 202 26.93 -31.46 5.05
N LEU A 203 25.95 -30.79 5.66
CA LEU A 203 25.89 -29.33 5.69
C LEU A 203 25.60 -28.85 7.12
N ARG A 204 26.41 -27.90 7.56
CA ARG A 204 26.41 -27.30 8.89
C ARG A 204 25.05 -26.67 9.21
N LEU A 205 24.47 -27.07 10.35
CA LEU A 205 23.44 -26.39 11.15
C LEU A 205 22.54 -25.39 10.41
N LEU A 206 21.64 -25.89 9.56
CA LEU A 206 20.37 -25.22 9.28
C LEU A 206 19.41 -25.61 10.41
N SER A 207 18.99 -24.65 11.23
CA SER A 207 17.89 -24.86 12.18
C SER A 207 16.60 -24.98 11.36
N VAL A 208 16.14 -26.21 11.14
CA VAL A 208 14.85 -26.47 10.50
C VAL A 208 13.79 -26.61 11.60
N ARG A 209 12.84 -25.68 11.67
CA ARG A 209 11.64 -25.80 12.49
C ARG A 209 10.46 -26.21 11.60
N ASN A 210 9.78 -27.29 11.94
CA ASN A 210 8.60 -27.78 11.24
C ASN A 210 7.33 -27.48 12.05
N LEU A 211 6.33 -26.84 11.42
CA LEU A 211 4.96 -26.75 11.94
C LEU A 211 4.06 -27.65 11.08
N HIS A 212 3.12 -28.36 11.73
CA HIS A 212 2.16 -29.25 11.07
C HIS A 212 0.73 -28.71 11.27
N LEU A 213 -0.07 -28.72 10.20
CA LEU A 213 -1.48 -28.33 10.21
C LEU A 213 -2.31 -29.42 9.51
N CYS A 214 -3.35 -29.93 10.17
CA CYS A 214 -4.26 -30.91 9.58
C CYS A 214 -5.40 -30.20 8.84
N VAL A 215 -5.66 -30.63 7.60
CA VAL A 215 -6.74 -30.12 6.75
C VAL A 215 -7.72 -31.25 6.43
N CYS A 216 -9.00 -31.06 6.77
CA CYS A 216 -10.08 -32.01 6.46
C CYS A 216 -10.97 -31.43 5.35
N VAL A 217 -11.33 -32.21 4.34
CA VAL A 217 -12.20 -31.74 3.25
C VAL A 217 -13.55 -32.46 3.35
N ALA A 218 -14.63 -31.69 3.49
CA ALA A 218 -16.00 -32.16 3.47
C ALA A 218 -16.64 -31.89 2.10
N GLU A 219 -17.46 -32.80 1.59
CA GLU A 219 -18.11 -32.64 0.28
C GLU A 219 -19.21 -31.55 0.29
N HIS A 220 -19.90 -31.38 1.43
CA HIS A 220 -20.99 -30.41 1.60
C HIS A 220 -20.96 -29.82 3.03
N GLY A 221 -21.51 -28.62 3.22
CA GLY A 221 -21.66 -28.02 4.55
C GLY A 221 -22.73 -28.72 5.40
N PHE A 222 -22.57 -28.73 6.73
CA PHE A 222 -23.45 -29.49 7.65
C PHE A 222 -23.72 -28.75 8.96
N ILE A 223 -24.82 -29.12 9.62
CA ILE A 223 -25.19 -28.73 11.00
C ILE A 223 -25.79 -29.96 11.69
N ASN A 224 -25.17 -30.44 12.78
CA ASN A 224 -25.63 -31.58 13.58
C ASN A 224 -25.85 -31.16 15.03
N LEU A 225 -27.03 -31.45 15.58
CA LEU A 225 -27.37 -31.24 17.00
C LEU A 225 -27.08 -32.49 17.82
N THR A 226 -26.49 -32.32 19.00
CA THR A 226 -26.28 -33.41 19.96
C THR A 226 -27.59 -33.68 20.72
N GLU A 227 -28.33 -34.72 20.30
CA GLU A 227 -29.58 -35.25 20.89
C GLU A 227 -30.77 -34.27 21.05
N GLY A 228 -31.73 -34.40 20.13
CA GLY A 228 -32.99 -33.67 20.12
C GLY A 228 -34.16 -34.45 20.71
N GLU A 229 -34.61 -34.05 21.90
CA GLU A 229 -36.01 -34.18 22.31
C GLU A 229 -36.52 -32.79 22.76
N ASP A 230 -37.80 -32.53 22.53
CA ASP A 230 -38.47 -31.32 23.02
C ASP A 230 -38.44 -31.29 24.55
N LYS A 231 -37.67 -30.36 25.14
CA LYS A 231 -37.54 -30.24 26.60
C LYS A 231 -38.65 -29.35 27.16
N VAL A 232 -39.43 -29.88 28.09
CA VAL A 232 -40.38 -29.11 28.91
C VAL A 232 -39.67 -28.64 30.17
N VAL A 233 -39.66 -27.33 30.42
CA VAL A 233 -38.93 -26.71 31.54
C VAL A 233 -39.88 -25.80 32.34
N GLU A 234 -40.01 -26.05 33.64
CA GLU A 234 -40.85 -25.24 34.53
C GLU A 234 -39.99 -24.30 35.39
N VAL A 235 -40.38 -23.02 35.47
CA VAL A 235 -39.67 -21.99 36.26
C VAL A 235 -40.68 -21.11 37.02
N ARG A 236 -40.38 -20.70 38.25
CA ARG A 236 -41.26 -19.79 39.02
C ARG A 236 -41.01 -18.33 38.63
N GLU A 237 -42.06 -17.53 38.60
CA GLU A 237 -41.99 -16.10 38.30
C GLU A 237 -40.96 -15.40 39.22
N GLY A 238 -39.96 -14.74 38.62
CA GLY A 238 -38.85 -14.08 39.32
C GLY A 238 -37.56 -14.90 39.47
N GLU A 239 -37.56 -16.21 39.19
CA GLU A 239 -36.33 -17.01 39.09
C GLU A 239 -35.68 -16.86 37.70
N SER A 240 -34.39 -17.19 37.58
CA SER A 240 -33.68 -17.13 36.29
C SER A 240 -33.54 -18.53 35.69
N LEU A 241 -33.74 -18.65 34.39
CA LEU A 241 -33.66 -19.90 33.62
C LEU A 241 -32.60 -19.76 32.51
N THR A 242 -31.80 -20.81 32.29
CA THR A 242 -30.88 -20.90 31.14
C THR A 242 -31.29 -22.09 30.27
N LEU A 243 -31.45 -21.86 28.97
CA LEU A 243 -31.67 -22.90 27.94
C LEU A 243 -30.39 -23.02 27.11
N SER A 244 -29.83 -24.21 26.96
CA SER A 244 -28.56 -24.45 26.25
C SER A 244 -28.72 -25.47 25.12
N VAL A 245 -28.12 -25.19 23.96
CA VAL A 245 -28.07 -26.10 22.79
C VAL A 245 -26.62 -26.28 22.36
N GLU A 246 -26.19 -27.53 22.19
CA GLU A 246 -24.86 -27.87 21.66
C GLU A 246 -24.98 -28.36 20.21
N MET A 247 -24.17 -27.79 19.32
CA MET A 247 -24.18 -28.15 17.90
C MET A 247 -22.77 -28.22 17.30
N THR A 248 -22.64 -29.01 16.24
CA THR A 248 -21.42 -29.07 15.40
C THR A 248 -21.77 -28.65 13.97
N SER A 249 -21.04 -27.68 13.40
CA SER A 249 -21.35 -27.16 12.06
C SER A 249 -20.13 -26.71 11.26
N TYR A 250 -20.24 -26.72 9.92
CA TYR A 250 -19.26 -26.13 9.01
C TYR A 250 -19.91 -25.74 7.66
N PRO A 251 -19.67 -24.50 7.13
CA PRO A 251 -19.09 -23.33 7.79
C PRO A 251 -20.01 -22.81 8.90
N SER A 252 -19.50 -21.88 9.74
CA SER A 252 -20.30 -21.27 10.80
C SER A 252 -21.67 -20.79 10.29
N PRO A 253 -22.76 -20.98 11.05
CA PRO A 253 -24.11 -20.63 10.60
C PRO A 253 -24.20 -19.13 10.33
N THR A 254 -24.96 -18.75 9.30
CA THR A 254 -25.04 -17.35 8.84
C THR A 254 -25.99 -16.52 9.70
N GLU A 255 -26.99 -17.17 10.29
CA GLU A 255 -27.92 -16.60 11.25
C GLU A 255 -28.12 -17.58 12.41
N VAL A 256 -27.89 -17.11 13.64
CA VAL A 256 -28.14 -17.83 14.90
C VAL A 256 -28.93 -16.90 15.81
N HIS A 257 -30.04 -17.39 16.35
CA HIS A 257 -30.88 -16.63 17.26
C HIS A 257 -30.99 -17.34 18.61
N PHE A 258 -29.96 -17.22 19.44
CA PHE A 258 -29.97 -16.84 20.86
C PHE A 258 -28.56 -16.28 21.18
N LEU A 259 -28.42 -15.44 22.21
CA LEU A 259 -27.19 -14.67 22.47
C LEU A 259 -26.42 -15.30 23.64
N THR A 260 -25.26 -15.93 23.44
CA THR A 260 -23.93 -15.42 23.86
C THR A 260 -22.76 -16.19 23.22
N PHE A 261 -21.74 -15.48 22.72
CA PHE A 261 -20.53 -16.06 22.10
C PHE A 261 -19.43 -16.37 23.13
N LEU A 262 -18.89 -17.59 23.09
CA LEU A 262 -17.55 -17.94 23.58
C LEU A 262 -16.90 -18.92 22.60
N CYS A 263 -15.78 -18.48 22.00
CA CYS A 263 -15.05 -19.16 20.95
C CYS A 263 -13.99 -20.10 21.55
N ASN A 264 -14.11 -21.41 21.30
CA ASN A 264 -13.05 -22.25 20.73
C ASN A 264 -13.52 -23.71 20.57
N ASP A 265 -13.11 -24.31 19.45
CA ASP A 265 -13.37 -25.66 18.98
C ASP A 265 -14.76 -25.94 18.41
N TYR A 266 -14.82 -26.86 17.43
CA TYR A 266 -15.90 -27.20 16.48
C TYR A 266 -17.29 -27.57 17.06
N THR A 267 -17.49 -27.33 18.35
CA THR A 267 -18.69 -27.55 19.14
C THR A 267 -19.12 -26.19 19.71
N ASP A 268 -20.18 -25.62 19.14
CA ASP A 268 -20.76 -24.38 19.62
C ASP A 268 -21.86 -24.70 20.64
N ILE A 269 -21.77 -24.09 21.83
CA ILE A 269 -22.81 -24.13 22.85
C ILE A 269 -23.46 -22.74 22.89
N ASP A 270 -24.72 -22.66 22.48
CA ASP A 270 -25.49 -21.42 22.56
C ASP A 270 -26.43 -21.46 23.77
N GLU A 271 -26.43 -20.40 24.56
CA GLU A 271 -27.21 -20.30 25.81
C GLU A 271 -28.13 -19.08 25.79
N LEU A 272 -29.44 -19.32 25.95
CA LEU A 272 -30.41 -18.28 26.26
C LEU A 272 -30.61 -18.18 27.77
N ARG A 273 -30.20 -17.06 28.36
CA ARG A 273 -30.45 -16.76 29.77
C ARG A 273 -31.62 -15.81 29.96
N LEU A 274 -32.74 -16.32 30.47
CA LEU A 274 -33.90 -15.54 30.89
C LEU A 274 -33.73 -15.18 32.38
N VAL A 275 -33.42 -13.92 32.67
CA VAL A 275 -33.13 -13.45 34.04
C VAL A 275 -34.41 -12.90 34.68
N ARG A 276 -34.83 -13.48 35.81
CA ARG A 276 -36.08 -13.13 36.53
C ARG A 276 -37.33 -13.19 35.63
N VAL A 277 -37.65 -14.39 35.16
CA VAL A 277 -38.70 -14.63 34.16
C VAL A 277 -40.06 -14.11 34.66
N HIS A 278 -40.73 -13.31 33.84
CA HIS A 278 -42.05 -12.76 34.10
C HIS A 278 -43.15 -13.71 33.63
N GLY A 279 -44.33 -13.69 34.26
CA GLY A 279 -45.41 -14.64 33.96
C GLY A 279 -45.95 -14.65 32.53
N SER A 280 -45.72 -13.59 31.77
CA SER A 280 -46.08 -13.47 30.34
C SER A 280 -45.03 -14.05 29.39
N GLU A 281 -43.86 -14.41 29.91
CA GLU A 281 -42.72 -14.92 29.13
C GLU A 281 -42.73 -16.45 29.02
N GLY A 282 -43.79 -17.13 29.49
CA GLY A 282 -44.01 -18.55 29.22
C GLY A 282 -44.44 -18.77 27.78
N GLY A 283 -43.88 -19.79 27.13
CA GLY A 283 -44.11 -20.05 25.71
C GLY A 283 -43.17 -21.09 25.13
N ILE A 284 -43.26 -21.30 23.82
CA ILE A 284 -42.36 -22.18 23.07
C ILE A 284 -41.21 -21.32 22.55
N TYR A 285 -40.01 -21.60 23.03
CA TYR A 285 -38.77 -20.97 22.60
C TYR A 285 -38.12 -21.87 21.56
N THR A 286 -38.05 -21.41 20.31
CA THR A 286 -37.43 -22.19 19.23
C THR A 286 -36.05 -21.63 18.91
N PHE A 287 -35.03 -22.43 19.16
CA PHE A 287 -33.71 -22.23 18.62
C PHE A 287 -33.72 -22.60 17.13
N SER A 288 -33.15 -21.74 16.29
CA SER A 288 -33.02 -21.97 14.85
C SER A 288 -31.62 -21.56 14.40
N ALA A 289 -30.94 -22.48 13.72
CA ALA A 289 -29.67 -22.25 13.08
C ALA A 289 -29.79 -22.55 11.59
N ASN A 290 -29.33 -21.62 10.76
CA ASN A 290 -29.44 -21.71 9.31
C ASN A 290 -28.11 -21.39 8.61
N HIS A 291 -27.83 -22.18 7.59
CA HIS A 291 -26.73 -22.01 6.64
C HIS A 291 -27.29 -22.20 5.21
N THR A 292 -26.61 -21.68 4.19
CA THR A 292 -26.98 -21.82 2.77
C THR A 292 -27.23 -23.26 2.29
N TYR A 293 -26.78 -24.27 3.03
CA TYR A 293 -26.83 -25.69 2.68
C TYR A 293 -27.60 -26.56 3.69
N ALA A 294 -27.90 -26.07 4.90
CA ALA A 294 -28.56 -26.83 5.96
C ALA A 294 -29.25 -25.91 6.98
N SER A 295 -30.42 -26.30 7.49
CA SER A 295 -31.17 -25.58 8.53
C SER A 295 -31.70 -26.57 9.56
N VAL A 296 -31.60 -26.22 10.84
CA VAL A 296 -32.09 -27.04 11.96
C VAL A 296 -32.76 -26.17 13.01
N ASN A 297 -33.84 -26.69 13.59
CA ASN A 297 -34.60 -26.02 14.65
C ASN A 297 -34.79 -26.97 15.84
N GLN A 298 -34.73 -26.44 17.07
CA GLN A 298 -35.05 -27.16 18.31
C GLN A 298 -35.95 -26.29 19.19
N SER A 299 -37.01 -26.88 19.77
CA SER A 299 -37.98 -26.13 20.58
C SER A 299 -37.95 -26.52 22.05
N PHE A 300 -38.07 -25.52 22.92
CA PHE A 300 -38.18 -25.64 24.37
C PHE A 300 -39.55 -25.13 24.81
N THR A 301 -40.30 -25.94 25.55
CA THR A 301 -41.59 -25.49 26.11
C THR A 301 -41.37 -25.01 27.53
N VAL A 302 -41.43 -23.69 27.74
CA VAL A 302 -41.18 -23.07 29.04
C VAL A 302 -42.49 -22.71 29.74
N HIS A 303 -42.72 -23.32 30.90
CA HIS A 303 -43.88 -23.06 31.75
C HIS A 303 -43.49 -22.13 32.90
N VAL A 304 -44.05 -20.92 32.94
CA VAL A 304 -43.78 -19.96 34.02
C VAL A 304 -44.89 -20.04 35.06
N ILE A 305 -44.55 -20.57 36.24
CA ILE A 305 -45.49 -20.70 37.37
C ILE A 305 -45.64 -19.33 38.02
N CYS A 306 -46.86 -18.78 37.96
CA CYS A 306 -47.18 -17.44 38.45
C CYS A 306 -48.03 -17.52 39.71
N LYS A 307 -47.79 -16.59 40.65
CA LYS A 307 -48.70 -16.43 41.79
C LYS A 307 -50.08 -15.96 41.32
N PRO A 308 -51.17 -16.39 41.96
CA PRO A 308 -52.51 -15.93 41.62
C PRO A 308 -52.67 -14.45 41.98
N VAL A 309 -53.26 -13.66 41.10
CA VAL A 309 -53.55 -12.23 41.29
C VAL A 309 -55.02 -11.98 40.94
N ILE A 310 -55.72 -11.18 41.75
CA ILE A 310 -57.08 -10.75 41.41
C ILE A 310 -56.99 -9.61 40.38
N VAL A 311 -57.47 -9.86 39.16
CA VAL A 311 -57.36 -8.94 38.02
C VAL A 311 -58.48 -7.93 38.01
N SER A 312 -59.70 -8.38 38.28
CA SER A 312 -60.85 -7.49 38.35
C SER A 312 -61.86 -7.96 39.37
N GLN A 313 -62.53 -6.98 39.93
CA GLN A 313 -63.53 -7.15 40.96
C GLN A 313 -64.70 -6.23 40.59
N GLU A 314 -65.86 -6.82 40.32
CA GLU A 314 -67.10 -6.09 40.04
C GLU A 314 -68.12 -6.42 41.11
N GLY A 315 -68.77 -5.40 41.68
CA GLY A 315 -69.86 -5.61 42.62
C GLY A 315 -70.31 -4.34 43.32
N PRO A 316 -71.60 -4.23 43.68
CA PRO A 316 -72.75 -5.02 43.23
C PRO A 316 -73.40 -4.31 42.03
N VAL A 317 -73.60 -5.03 40.94
CA VAL A 317 -74.46 -4.59 39.84
C VAL A 317 -75.56 -5.64 39.74
N ASP A 318 -76.82 -5.24 39.92
CA ASP A 318 -78.00 -6.12 39.96
C ASP A 318 -77.91 -7.33 40.94
N GLY A 319 -77.26 -7.14 42.09
CA GLY A 319 -77.20 -8.17 43.13
C GLY A 319 -76.23 -9.32 42.83
N GLN A 320 -75.29 -9.15 41.90
CA GLN A 320 -74.22 -10.12 41.63
C GLN A 320 -72.85 -9.48 41.85
N VAL A 321 -71.93 -10.24 42.46
CA VAL A 321 -70.50 -9.89 42.52
C VAL A 321 -69.71 -10.83 41.63
N ARG A 322 -68.68 -10.32 40.98
CA ARG A 322 -67.78 -11.06 40.10
C ARG A 322 -66.35 -10.82 40.54
N CYS A 323 -65.63 -11.91 40.77
CA CYS A 323 -64.20 -11.89 41.02
C CYS A 323 -63.51 -12.62 39.87
N VAL A 324 -62.53 -11.94 39.27
CA VAL A 324 -61.70 -12.50 38.21
C VAL A 324 -60.28 -12.60 38.74
N ALA A 325 -59.78 -13.82 38.85
CA ALA A 325 -58.40 -14.09 39.23
C ALA A 325 -57.62 -14.66 38.05
N SER A 326 -56.33 -14.36 38.02
CA SER A 326 -55.40 -14.79 36.97
C SER A 326 -54.14 -15.35 37.60
N GLY A 327 -53.67 -16.48 37.08
CA GLY A 327 -52.49 -17.20 37.58
C GLY A 327 -52.18 -18.40 36.68
N TYR A 328 -51.02 -19.03 36.89
CA TYR A 328 -50.63 -20.23 36.16
C TYR A 328 -49.91 -21.22 37.09
N PRO A 329 -50.37 -22.48 37.22
CA PRO A 329 -51.56 -23.05 36.60
C PRO A 329 -52.86 -22.38 37.09
N VAL A 330 -53.96 -22.64 36.37
CA VAL A 330 -55.26 -21.96 36.54
C VAL A 330 -55.66 -21.85 38.03
N PRO A 331 -55.88 -20.64 38.57
CA PRO A 331 -56.17 -20.45 39.97
C PRO A 331 -57.57 -20.91 40.35
N LYS A 332 -57.70 -21.54 41.51
CA LYS A 332 -59.00 -21.93 42.08
C LYS A 332 -59.57 -20.78 42.91
N ILE A 333 -60.73 -20.27 42.51
CA ILE A 333 -61.45 -19.23 43.27
C ILE A 333 -62.41 -19.88 44.26
N SER A 334 -62.29 -19.51 45.53
CA SER A 334 -63.21 -19.90 46.59
C SER A 334 -63.79 -18.64 47.25
N TRP A 335 -65.09 -18.63 47.48
CA TRP A 335 -65.79 -17.55 48.16
C TRP A 335 -66.02 -17.91 49.62
N TYR A 336 -65.69 -17.00 50.52
CA TYR A 336 -65.91 -17.18 51.94
C TYR A 336 -66.81 -16.05 52.47
N TYR A 337 -67.89 -16.45 53.14
CA TYR A 337 -68.49 -15.62 54.17
C TYR A 337 -67.66 -15.86 55.43
N CYS A 338 -67.32 -14.82 56.19
CA CYS A 338 -66.47 -15.02 57.36
C CYS A 338 -67.15 -15.99 58.39
N GLU A 339 -66.58 -17.21 58.49
CA GLU A 339 -66.80 -18.43 59.35
C GLU A 339 -67.82 -19.54 58.92
N PRO A 340 -67.52 -20.87 59.10
CA PRO A 340 -66.57 -21.71 58.34
C PRO A 340 -67.24 -23.02 57.77
N PRO A 341 -66.52 -24.03 57.22
CA PRO A 341 -66.17 -24.21 55.80
C PRO A 341 -66.80 -25.47 55.15
N HIS A 342 -67.21 -25.40 53.87
CA HIS A 342 -67.41 -26.61 53.04
C HIS A 342 -66.94 -26.45 51.60
N THR A 343 -66.04 -27.33 51.21
CA THR A 343 -65.44 -27.52 49.88
C THR A 343 -66.42 -28.19 48.93
N ARG A 344 -66.59 -27.67 47.71
CA ARG A 344 -67.06 -28.45 46.55
C ARG A 344 -66.10 -28.34 45.36
N TYR A 345 -66.14 -29.43 44.60
CA TYR A 345 -65.25 -29.87 43.53
C TYR A 345 -66.07 -29.89 42.24
N ASP A 346 -65.55 -29.38 41.12
CA ASP A 346 -65.24 -30.15 39.90
C ASP A 346 -64.65 -29.22 38.82
N PRO A 347 -63.69 -29.68 37.98
CA PRO A 347 -62.92 -28.85 37.07
C PRO A 347 -63.40 -28.96 35.63
N GLN A 348 -63.04 -27.98 34.80
CA GLN A 348 -62.59 -28.21 33.43
C GLN A 348 -61.96 -26.93 32.89
N ALA A 349 -60.66 -26.95 32.63
CA ALA A 349 -59.98 -25.89 31.90
C ALA A 349 -59.16 -26.52 30.76
N ASN A 350 -59.43 -26.05 29.54
CA ASN A 350 -58.61 -26.34 28.37
C ASN A 350 -57.24 -25.67 28.52
N ILE A 351 -56.20 -26.41 28.17
CA ILE A 351 -54.80 -26.01 28.26
C ILE A 351 -54.55 -24.86 27.27
N LYS A 352 -54.24 -23.67 27.79
CA LYS A 352 -53.68 -22.55 27.03
C LYS A 352 -52.47 -22.00 27.78
N PHE A 353 -51.41 -21.68 27.03
CA PHE A 353 -50.15 -21.14 27.56
C PHE A 353 -50.34 -19.69 28.01
N GLY A 354 -49.82 -19.35 29.19
CA GLY A 354 -49.89 -18.02 29.80
C GLY A 354 -50.96 -17.87 30.89
N ARG A 355 -50.99 -16.68 31.51
CA ARG A 355 -51.96 -16.31 32.56
C ARG A 355 -53.40 -16.54 32.06
N SER A 356 -54.09 -17.49 32.69
CA SER A 356 -55.48 -17.81 32.36
C SER A 356 -56.40 -17.12 33.36
N GLU A 357 -57.39 -16.39 32.84
CA GLU A 357 -58.38 -15.71 33.65
C GLU A 357 -59.56 -16.64 33.93
N VAL A 358 -59.95 -16.70 35.20
CA VAL A 358 -61.11 -17.47 35.65
C VAL A 358 -62.05 -16.49 36.31
N ASP A 359 -63.31 -16.47 35.87
CA ASP A 359 -64.34 -15.65 36.51
C ASP A 359 -65.31 -16.50 37.33
N SER A 360 -65.58 -16.04 38.55
CA SER A 360 -66.60 -16.62 39.41
C SER A 360 -67.61 -15.55 39.78
N ARG A 361 -68.90 -15.89 39.68
CA ARG A 361 -70.02 -14.99 39.95
C ARG A 361 -70.84 -15.51 41.13
N LEU A 362 -71.09 -14.66 42.11
CA LEU A 362 -71.88 -14.99 43.29
C LEU A 362 -73.09 -14.04 43.38
N ASN A 363 -74.29 -14.61 43.46
CA ASN A 363 -75.51 -13.83 43.69
C ASN A 363 -75.60 -13.44 45.16
N VAL A 364 -75.61 -12.14 45.43
CA VAL A 364 -75.70 -11.55 46.76
C VAL A 364 -77.14 -11.12 47.01
N SER A 365 -77.84 -11.88 47.85
CA SER A 365 -79.17 -11.50 48.34
C SER A 365 -79.06 -10.41 49.41
N LYS A 366 -80.08 -9.52 49.51
CA LYS A 366 -80.14 -8.45 50.52
C LYS A 366 -80.16 -9.06 51.93
N GLY A 367 -79.00 -9.23 52.56
CA GLY A 367 -78.91 -9.78 53.91
C GLY A 367 -77.51 -9.75 54.52
N LYS A 368 -77.36 -8.93 55.57
CA LYS A 368 -76.38 -8.96 56.68
C LYS A 368 -74.86 -9.00 56.44
N PHE A 369 -74.34 -8.99 55.22
CA PHE A 369 -72.89 -8.93 54.98
C PHE A 369 -72.51 -7.63 54.24
N HIS A 370 -71.59 -6.86 54.81
CA HIS A 370 -71.15 -5.55 54.28
C HIS A 370 -69.90 -5.66 53.39
N THR A 371 -69.19 -6.79 53.48
CA THR A 371 -67.97 -7.08 52.74
C THR A 371 -67.93 -8.54 52.32
N LEU A 372 -67.48 -8.81 51.09
CA LEU A 372 -67.25 -10.16 50.57
C LEU A 372 -65.76 -10.37 50.33
N GLU A 373 -65.23 -11.54 50.70
CA GLU A 373 -63.84 -11.89 50.43
C GLU A 373 -63.76 -12.95 49.31
N CYS A 374 -63.03 -12.61 48.26
CA CYS A 374 -62.67 -13.55 47.20
C CYS A 374 -61.24 -14.01 47.42
N VAL A 375 -61.02 -15.32 47.53
CA VAL A 375 -59.68 -15.91 47.67
C VAL A 375 -59.38 -16.79 46.47
N ALA A 376 -58.30 -16.49 45.77
CA ALA A 376 -57.77 -17.30 44.68
C ALA A 376 -56.53 -18.06 45.16
N THR A 377 -56.49 -19.38 44.92
CA THR A 377 -55.39 -20.26 45.35
C THR A 377 -54.79 -21.03 44.18
N THR A 378 -53.46 -21.05 44.07
CA THR A 378 -52.71 -21.87 43.09
C THR A 378 -51.52 -22.53 43.77
N GLN A 379 -51.44 -23.87 43.71
CA GLN A 379 -50.34 -24.69 44.24
C GLN A 379 -49.78 -24.24 45.62
N GLY A 380 -50.68 -23.88 46.56
CA GLY A 380 -50.33 -23.52 47.93
C GLY A 380 -50.15 -22.02 48.22
N GLU A 381 -50.12 -21.17 47.21
CA GLU A 381 -50.06 -19.70 47.35
C GLU A 381 -51.45 -19.07 47.19
N GLN A 382 -51.74 -18.01 47.95
CA GLN A 382 -53.07 -17.38 48.05
C GLN A 382 -53.02 -15.87 47.79
N ALA A 383 -54.03 -15.37 47.08
CA ALA A 383 -54.34 -13.94 46.99
C ALA A 383 -55.81 -13.70 47.33
N TYR A 384 -56.09 -12.63 48.07
CA TYR A 384 -57.44 -12.30 48.51
C TYR A 384 -57.77 -10.83 48.30
N THR A 385 -59.05 -10.51 48.13
CA THR A 385 -59.56 -9.13 48.07
C THR A 385 -60.92 -9.00 48.74
N LEU A 386 -61.20 -7.81 49.26
CA LEU A 386 -62.43 -7.44 49.96
C LEU A 386 -63.29 -6.51 49.09
N PHE A 387 -64.54 -6.88 48.86
CA PHE A 387 -65.54 -6.11 48.11
C PHE A 387 -66.41 -5.29 49.05
N SER A 388 -66.58 -3.99 48.79
CA SER A 388 -67.56 -3.13 49.46
C SER A 388 -68.72 -2.82 48.53
N ILE A 389 -69.95 -3.04 49.00
CA ILE A 389 -71.19 -2.98 48.21
C ILE A 389 -71.62 -1.50 48.06
N SER A 390 -71.14 -0.75 47.05
CA SER A 390 -71.66 0.61 46.71
C SER A 390 -71.46 1.02 45.23
N GLU A 391 -72.50 1.57 44.57
CA GLU A 391 -72.57 1.87 43.11
C GLU A 391 -71.92 3.20 42.67
N ARG A 392 -71.20 3.22 41.52
CA ARG A 392 -70.89 4.44 40.73
C ARG A 392 -70.48 4.15 39.27
N THR A 393 -70.84 5.04 38.33
CA THR A 393 -70.59 4.99 36.86
C THR A 393 -69.56 6.04 36.39
N VAL A 394 -68.83 5.78 35.28
CA VAL A 394 -67.73 6.64 34.73
C VAL A 394 -67.79 6.75 33.17
N PRO A 395 -67.47 7.91 32.52
CA PRO A 395 -67.44 8.08 31.06
C PRO A 395 -66.03 8.10 30.40
N HIS A 396 -65.95 7.89 29.07
CA HIS A 396 -64.75 7.56 28.26
C HIS A 396 -63.92 8.74 27.67
N LYS A 397 -62.64 8.46 27.37
CA LYS A 397 -61.63 9.32 26.68
C LYS A 397 -61.22 8.74 25.31
N LEU A 398 -61.50 9.43 24.21
CA LEU A 398 -60.92 9.19 22.88
C LEU A 398 -60.29 10.52 22.41
N PHE A 399 -58.96 10.68 22.33
CA PHE A 399 -58.24 11.66 21.45
C PHE A 399 -56.70 11.73 21.68
N THR A 400 -55.97 10.60 21.69
CA THR A 400 -54.49 10.60 21.92
C THR A 400 -53.57 10.03 20.83
N PRO A 401 -53.98 9.18 19.87
CA PRO A 401 -53.00 8.53 18.97
C PRO A 401 -52.64 9.32 17.69
N LEU A 402 -53.41 10.34 17.30
CA LEU A 402 -53.15 11.07 16.05
C LEU A 402 -52.01 12.11 16.19
N LEU A 403 -51.82 12.64 17.40
CA LEU A 403 -50.85 13.71 17.68
C LEU A 403 -49.41 13.18 17.77
N SER A 404 -49.23 11.92 18.19
CA SER A 404 -47.90 11.29 18.31
C SER A 404 -47.29 10.93 16.95
N GLY A 405 -48.12 10.58 15.95
CA GLY A 405 -47.64 10.21 14.61
C GLY A 405 -47.00 11.37 13.82
N VAL A 406 -47.54 12.59 13.96
CA VAL A 406 -47.10 13.77 13.18
C VAL A 406 -45.74 14.30 13.66
N MET A 407 -45.42 14.14 14.94
CA MET A 407 -44.16 14.62 15.51
C MET A 407 -42.96 13.75 15.08
N SER A 408 -43.14 12.44 14.96
CA SER A 408 -42.06 11.51 14.62
C SER A 408 -41.57 11.68 13.18
N THR A 409 -42.47 11.95 12.23
CA THR A 409 -42.11 12.11 10.81
C THR A 409 -41.33 13.40 10.54
N SER A 410 -41.63 14.47 11.27
CA SER A 410 -40.97 15.77 11.13
C SER A 410 -39.50 15.75 11.58
N VAL A 411 -39.18 14.96 12.61
CA VAL A 411 -37.81 14.80 13.13
C VAL A 411 -36.91 14.04 12.15
N LEU A 412 -37.43 12.97 11.55
CA LEU A 412 -36.70 12.17 10.57
C LEU A 412 -36.34 12.97 9.30
N LEU A 413 -37.26 13.82 8.83
CA LEU A 413 -37.03 14.65 7.65
C LEU A 413 -35.93 15.69 7.87
N SER A 414 -35.87 16.29 9.07
CA SER A 414 -34.83 17.26 9.42
C SER A 414 -33.44 16.62 9.52
N LEU A 415 -33.33 15.41 10.08
CA LEU A 415 -32.08 14.65 10.15
C LEU A 415 -31.52 14.33 8.77
N PHE A 416 -32.38 13.91 7.84
CA PHE A 416 -31.98 13.63 6.46
C PHE A 416 -31.44 14.89 5.74
N LEU A 417 -32.10 16.04 5.95
CA LEU A 417 -31.67 17.31 5.36
C LEU A 417 -30.28 17.74 5.86
N VAL A 418 -29.99 17.55 7.16
CA VAL A 418 -28.68 17.84 7.76
C VAL A 418 -27.59 16.94 7.17
N VAL A 419 -27.85 15.65 6.95
CA VAL A 419 -26.88 14.73 6.34
C VAL A 419 -26.59 15.11 4.88
N LEU A 420 -27.62 15.52 4.11
CA LEU A 420 -27.44 16.00 2.75
C LEU A 420 -26.63 17.30 2.69
N LEU A 421 -26.91 18.25 3.58
CA LEU A 421 -26.14 19.49 3.69
C LEU A 421 -24.69 19.21 4.12
N TYR A 422 -24.46 18.29 5.05
CA TYR A 422 -23.12 17.87 5.45
C TYR A 422 -22.33 17.26 4.27
N LYS A 423 -22.98 16.41 3.46
CA LYS A 423 -22.38 15.84 2.26
C LYS A 423 -22.12 16.88 1.17
N PHE A 424 -23.01 17.87 1.01
CA PHE A 424 -22.86 18.94 0.03
C PHE A 424 -21.74 19.94 0.38
N MET A 425 -21.42 20.09 1.67
CA MET A 425 -20.37 21.01 2.15
C MET A 425 -18.95 20.43 2.13
N GLN A 426 -18.76 19.13 1.83
CA GLN A 426 -17.42 18.55 1.70
C GLN A 426 -16.80 18.88 0.33
N LYS A 427 -15.80 19.77 0.30
CA LYS A 427 -14.95 20.04 -0.88
C LYS A 427 -13.88 18.95 -1.08
N PRO A 428 -13.39 18.72 -2.32
CA PRO A 428 -12.34 17.72 -2.58
C PRO A 428 -11.05 18.07 -1.82
N LYS A 429 -10.46 17.06 -1.18
CA LYS A 429 -9.24 17.16 -0.36
C LYS A 429 -7.99 17.05 -1.24
N TYR A 430 -6.96 17.85 -0.97
CA TYR A 430 -5.66 17.72 -1.61
C TYR A 430 -4.85 16.60 -0.95
N GLU A 431 -4.44 15.59 -1.72
CA GLU A 431 -3.53 14.52 -1.30
C GLU A 431 -2.21 14.60 -2.08
N ILE A 432 -1.10 14.25 -1.43
CA ILE A 432 0.23 14.26 -2.04
C ILE A 432 0.35 13.13 -3.06
N HIS A 433 1.02 13.39 -4.19
CA HIS A 433 1.17 12.35 -5.21
C HIS A 433 2.27 11.35 -4.84
N TRP A 434 3.38 11.80 -4.23
CA TRP A 434 4.52 10.96 -3.88
C TRP A 434 4.22 10.06 -2.67
N LYS A 435 4.54 8.78 -2.79
CA LYS A 435 4.40 7.80 -1.70
C LYS A 435 5.67 6.98 -1.54
N VAL A 436 6.11 6.79 -0.30
CA VAL A 436 7.25 5.94 0.04
C VAL A 436 6.75 4.56 0.42
N ILE A 437 7.35 3.50 -0.09
CA ILE A 437 6.99 2.10 0.21
C ILE A 437 7.75 1.65 1.46
N GLU A 438 7.00 1.14 2.43
CA GLU A 438 7.50 0.57 3.69
C GLU A 438 7.95 -0.88 3.52
N SER A 439 7.12 -1.67 2.83
CA SER A 439 7.34 -3.09 2.55
C SER A 439 6.68 -3.49 1.23
N PHE A 440 7.23 -4.51 0.59
CA PHE A 440 6.65 -5.14 -0.59
C PHE A 440 6.53 -6.65 -0.33
N ASP A 441 5.30 -7.16 -0.28
CA ASP A 441 4.99 -8.60 -0.23
C ASP A 441 4.41 -9.02 -1.59
N GLY A 442 5.28 -9.39 -2.53
CA GLY A 442 4.87 -9.71 -3.89
C GLY A 442 4.25 -8.52 -4.62
N ASN A 443 2.94 -8.59 -4.91
CA ASN A 443 2.17 -7.53 -5.61
C ASN A 443 1.52 -6.50 -4.67
N ASN A 444 1.65 -6.66 -3.35
CA ASN A 444 1.04 -5.75 -2.37
C ASN A 444 2.09 -4.76 -1.83
N TYR A 445 1.85 -3.48 -2.10
CA TYR A 445 2.69 -2.36 -1.68
C TYR A 445 2.09 -1.69 -0.46
N THR A 446 2.82 -1.69 0.66
CA THR A 446 2.46 -0.92 1.86
C THR A 446 3.16 0.42 1.81
N TYR A 447 2.41 1.52 1.92
CA TYR A 447 2.96 2.87 1.85
C TYR A 447 3.17 3.43 3.25
N ILE A 448 4.35 4.01 3.50
CA ILE A 448 4.60 4.83 4.69
C ILE A 448 3.67 6.03 4.61
N ASP A 449 2.87 6.24 5.66
CA ASP A 449 2.12 7.46 5.83
C ASP A 449 3.12 8.62 6.07
N PRO A 450 3.22 9.60 5.17
CA PRO A 450 4.15 10.73 5.31
C PRO A 450 3.96 11.52 6.60
N THR A 451 2.79 11.46 7.23
CA THR A 451 2.54 12.12 8.52
C THR A 451 3.43 11.54 9.63
N GLN A 452 3.79 10.25 9.52
CA GLN A 452 4.63 9.52 10.47
C GLN A 452 6.13 9.80 10.31
N LEU A 453 6.56 10.35 9.16
CA LEU A 453 7.95 10.75 8.97
C LEU A 453 8.31 11.92 9.90
N PRO A 454 9.49 11.89 10.57
CA PRO A 454 9.93 12.99 11.41
C PRO A 454 10.34 14.21 10.58
N TYR A 455 10.04 15.42 11.06
CA TYR A 455 10.61 16.66 10.50
C TYR A 455 11.95 16.95 11.17
N ASP A 456 13.00 17.12 10.37
CA ASP A 456 14.33 17.45 10.86
C ASP A 456 14.49 18.99 10.99
N PRO A 457 14.69 19.54 12.20
CA PRO A 457 14.83 20.98 12.43
C PRO A 457 16.00 21.62 11.69
N LYS A 458 16.98 20.84 11.18
CA LYS A 458 18.09 21.37 10.38
C LYS A 458 17.64 22.14 9.15
N TRP A 459 16.43 21.86 8.64
CA TRP A 459 15.87 22.53 7.49
C TRP A 459 15.27 23.90 7.83
N GLU A 460 15.11 24.25 9.10
CA GLU A 460 14.50 25.51 9.49
C GLU A 460 15.38 26.71 9.10
N PHE A 461 14.82 27.63 8.33
CA PHE A 461 15.49 28.81 7.79
C PHE A 461 14.85 30.10 8.34
N PRO A 462 15.65 31.11 8.76
CA PRO A 462 15.12 32.38 9.25
C PRO A 462 14.29 33.12 8.19
N ARG A 463 13.00 33.29 8.44
CA ARG A 463 12.05 33.89 7.49
C ARG A 463 12.38 35.33 7.12
N GLU A 464 13.06 36.06 8.00
CA GLU A 464 13.49 37.45 7.80
C GLU A 464 14.57 37.55 6.71
N ARG A 465 15.27 36.45 6.44
CA ARG A 465 16.30 36.33 5.40
C ARG A 465 15.74 35.86 4.06
N LEU A 466 14.42 35.86 3.89
CA LEU A 466 13.74 35.46 2.66
C LEU A 466 12.97 36.65 2.07
N ARG A 467 13.31 37.05 0.85
CA ARG A 467 12.60 38.12 0.13
C ARG A 467 11.83 37.56 -1.06
N PHE A 468 10.50 37.66 -1.02
CA PHE A 468 9.64 37.17 -2.11
C PHE A 468 9.69 38.06 -3.35
N GLY A 469 9.67 37.43 -4.51
CA GLY A 469 9.61 38.04 -5.84
C GLY A 469 8.35 37.62 -6.61
N LYS A 470 8.52 37.39 -7.92
CA LYS A 470 7.42 37.06 -8.82
C LYS A 470 6.75 35.71 -8.48
N ILE A 471 5.46 35.60 -8.75
CA ILE A 471 4.73 34.33 -8.70
C ILE A 471 5.15 33.47 -9.90
N LEU A 472 5.52 32.22 -9.64
CA LEU A 472 5.91 31.24 -10.67
C LEU A 472 4.74 30.34 -11.07
N GLY A 473 3.88 30.02 -10.10
CA GLY A 473 2.66 29.25 -10.30
C GLY A 473 1.69 29.48 -9.14
N SER A 474 0.39 29.40 -9.40
CA SER A 474 -0.65 29.52 -8.38
C SER A 474 -1.76 28.52 -8.68
N GLY A 475 -2.00 27.61 -7.75
CA GLY A 475 -3.02 26.58 -7.86
C GLY A 475 -4.27 26.93 -7.08
N ALA A 476 -5.15 25.96 -6.89
CA ALA A 476 -6.35 26.13 -6.07
C ALA A 476 -6.00 26.42 -4.60
N PHE A 477 -5.03 25.67 -4.06
CA PHE A 477 -4.74 25.61 -2.62
C PHE A 477 -3.43 26.31 -2.19
N GLY A 478 -2.46 26.42 -3.10
CA GLY A 478 -1.17 27.03 -2.83
C GLY A 478 -0.63 27.87 -3.99
N LYS A 479 0.52 28.48 -3.77
CA LYS A 479 1.28 29.20 -4.78
C LYS A 479 2.78 28.95 -4.59
N VAL A 480 3.51 29.03 -5.69
CA VAL A 480 4.97 28.99 -5.72
C VAL A 480 5.46 30.33 -6.21
N VAL A 481 6.38 30.93 -5.46
CA VAL A 481 6.97 32.23 -5.76
C VAL A 481 8.49 32.09 -5.89
N ALA A 482 9.10 32.86 -6.78
CA ALA A 482 10.53 33.06 -6.72
C ALA A 482 10.86 33.89 -5.48
N ALA A 483 11.97 33.60 -4.82
CA ALA A 483 12.45 34.39 -3.70
C ALA A 483 13.98 34.47 -3.71
N THR A 484 14.51 35.45 -2.99
CA THR A 484 15.94 35.60 -2.72
C THR A 484 16.18 35.21 -1.26
N ALA A 485 16.99 34.17 -1.05
CA ALA A 485 17.40 33.72 0.28
C ALA A 485 18.82 34.22 0.58
N TYR A 486 18.99 34.86 1.73
CA TYR A 486 20.28 35.39 2.19
C TYR A 486 20.88 34.46 3.24
N GLY A 487 22.11 34.00 3.00
CA GLY A 487 22.81 33.15 3.97
C GLY A 487 22.37 31.68 3.94
N LEU A 488 21.87 31.17 2.82
CA LEU A 488 21.31 29.81 2.72
C LEU A 488 22.38 28.72 2.62
N CYS A 489 23.43 28.94 1.82
CA CYS A 489 24.52 27.97 1.66
C CYS A 489 25.73 28.32 2.54
N SER A 490 26.05 29.62 2.63
CA SER A 490 27.03 30.20 3.54
C SER A 490 26.62 31.64 3.88
N ALA A 491 27.15 32.23 4.96
CA ALA A 491 26.72 33.51 5.51
C ALA A 491 26.61 34.66 4.49
N ASP A 492 27.48 34.67 3.47
CA ASP A 492 27.55 35.73 2.46
C ASP A 492 26.88 35.39 1.13
N THR A 493 26.26 34.22 1.01
CA THR A 493 25.61 33.79 -0.24
C THR A 493 24.22 34.37 -0.41
N VAL A 494 23.92 34.81 -1.64
CA VAL A 494 22.59 35.23 -2.07
C VAL A 494 22.11 34.26 -3.14
N THR A 495 21.09 33.48 -2.81
CA THR A 495 20.60 32.40 -3.67
C THR A 495 19.18 32.69 -4.12
N THR A 496 18.90 32.53 -5.43
CA THR A 496 17.52 32.54 -5.93
C THR A 496 16.91 31.18 -5.70
N VAL A 497 15.75 31.15 -5.04
CA VAL A 497 15.04 29.94 -4.62
C VAL A 497 13.58 29.99 -5.06
N ALA A 498 12.93 28.83 -5.13
CA ALA A 498 11.49 28.73 -5.25
C ALA A 498 10.89 28.47 -3.86
N VAL A 499 9.81 29.17 -3.53
CA VAL A 499 9.14 29.02 -2.24
C VAL A 499 7.70 28.62 -2.47
N LYS A 500 7.36 27.42 -1.99
CA LYS A 500 6.00 26.88 -2.00
C LYS A 500 5.31 27.25 -0.70
N MET A 501 4.12 27.83 -0.81
CA MET A 501 3.33 28.30 0.33
C MET A 501 1.84 28.13 0.05
N LEU A 502 1.05 28.02 1.11
CA LEU A 502 -0.40 27.95 1.00
C LEU A 502 -1.03 29.33 0.83
N LYS A 503 -2.23 29.36 0.25
CA LYS A 503 -3.05 30.58 0.24
C LYS A 503 -3.62 30.84 1.65
N PRO A 504 -3.97 32.09 1.99
CA PRO A 504 -4.59 32.41 3.28
C PRO A 504 -5.91 31.66 3.54
N SER A 505 -6.59 31.21 2.48
CA SER A 505 -7.84 30.45 2.54
C SER A 505 -7.67 28.94 2.72
N ALA A 506 -6.43 28.42 2.82
CA ALA A 506 -6.17 26.98 2.91
C ALA A 506 -6.51 26.43 4.30
N HIS A 507 -7.06 25.21 4.36
CA HIS A 507 -7.43 24.55 5.62
C HIS A 507 -6.24 23.76 6.21
N SER A 508 -6.46 23.17 7.40
CA SER A 508 -5.44 22.39 8.12
C SER A 508 -4.94 21.17 7.33
N THR A 509 -5.82 20.57 6.52
CA THR A 509 -5.51 19.42 5.66
C THR A 509 -4.45 19.74 4.60
N GLU A 510 -4.51 20.93 3.99
CA GLU A 510 -3.54 21.35 2.97
C GLU A 510 -2.21 21.72 3.60
N LYS A 511 -2.24 22.23 4.85
CA LYS A 511 -1.03 22.44 5.66
C LYS A 511 -0.33 21.13 5.95
N GLU A 512 -1.08 20.12 6.35
CA GLU A 512 -0.55 18.77 6.56
C GLU A 512 0.04 18.19 5.27
N ALA A 513 -0.64 18.37 4.14
CA ALA A 513 -0.11 17.91 2.85
C ALA A 513 1.21 18.61 2.45
N LEU A 514 1.33 19.93 2.65
CA LEU A 514 2.60 20.63 2.40
C LEU A 514 3.72 20.17 3.35
N MET A 515 3.40 19.92 4.62
CA MET A 515 4.35 19.40 5.61
C MET A 515 4.82 17.98 5.27
N SER A 516 3.90 17.14 4.81
CA SER A 516 4.19 15.77 4.41
C SER A 516 5.04 15.72 3.14
N GLU A 517 4.81 16.61 2.16
CA GLU A 517 5.68 16.75 0.98
C GLU A 517 7.11 17.15 1.37
N LEU A 518 7.23 18.12 2.28
CA LEU A 518 8.51 18.54 2.84
C LEU A 518 9.24 17.37 3.51
N LYS A 519 8.54 16.59 4.35
CA LYS A 519 9.12 15.42 5.03
C LYS A 519 9.59 14.35 4.04
N VAL A 520 8.84 14.10 2.97
CA VAL A 520 9.23 13.17 1.91
C VAL A 520 10.52 13.66 1.21
N LEU A 521 10.59 14.94 0.82
CA LEU A 521 11.81 15.50 0.20
C LEU A 521 13.01 15.45 1.15
N SER A 522 12.81 15.68 2.45
CA SER A 522 13.85 15.52 3.46
C SER A 522 14.33 14.06 3.58
N TYR A 523 13.41 13.09 3.49
CA TYR A 523 13.71 11.67 3.63
C TYR A 523 14.49 11.10 2.43
N ILE A 524 14.06 11.42 1.20
CA ILE A 524 14.71 10.90 -0.01
C ILE A 524 16.13 11.47 -0.21
N GLY A 525 16.36 12.71 0.23
CA GLY A 525 17.62 13.43 0.07
C GLY A 525 17.77 14.11 -1.30
N ASN A 526 19.00 14.58 -1.58
CA ASN A 526 19.28 15.39 -2.75
C ASN A 526 19.74 14.56 -3.95
N HIS A 527 19.31 14.96 -5.14
CA HIS A 527 19.75 14.39 -6.42
C HIS A 527 19.81 15.46 -7.51
N ILE A 528 20.71 15.32 -8.49
CA ILE A 528 20.89 16.32 -9.55
C ILE A 528 19.62 16.47 -10.41
N ASN A 529 18.89 15.37 -10.65
CA ASN A 529 17.67 15.35 -11.46
C ASN A 529 16.37 15.39 -10.65
N ILE A 530 16.42 15.84 -9.40
CA ILE A 530 15.25 16.13 -8.56
C ILE A 530 15.34 17.59 -8.12
N VAL A 531 14.19 18.25 -7.94
CA VAL A 531 14.14 19.57 -7.33
C VAL A 531 14.46 19.43 -5.84
N ASN A 532 15.65 19.87 -5.44
CA ASN A 532 16.13 19.63 -4.07
C ASN A 532 15.48 20.59 -3.06
N LEU A 533 15.27 20.06 -1.85
CA LEU A 533 14.91 20.85 -0.67
C LEU A 533 16.15 21.61 -0.21
N LEU A 534 16.00 22.91 0.00
CA LEU A 534 17.06 23.78 0.50
C LEU A 534 16.79 24.26 1.94
N GLY A 535 15.52 24.31 2.34
CA GLY A 535 15.11 24.70 3.68
C GLY A 535 13.59 24.86 3.80
N ALA A 536 13.14 25.28 4.97
CA ALA A 536 11.74 25.49 5.27
C ALA A 536 11.57 26.55 6.38
N CYS A 537 10.41 27.20 6.42
CA CYS A 537 10.01 28.03 7.55
C CYS A 537 8.68 27.50 8.09
N THR A 538 8.73 26.71 9.15
CA THR A 538 7.57 26.03 9.73
C THR A 538 7.07 26.70 11.01
N VAL A 539 7.93 27.48 11.68
CA VAL A 539 7.63 28.14 12.97
C VAL A 539 7.46 29.66 12.80
N GLY A 540 6.57 30.27 13.59
CA GLY A 540 6.44 31.74 13.67
C GLY A 540 5.82 32.40 12.43
N GLY A 541 4.99 31.67 11.67
CA GLY A 541 4.32 32.21 10.49
C GLY A 541 3.70 31.11 9.60
N PRO A 542 3.27 31.47 8.37
CA PRO A 542 2.82 30.47 7.40
C PRO A 542 3.94 29.49 7.06
N THR A 543 3.58 28.22 6.82
CA THR A 543 4.51 27.17 6.40
C THR A 543 5.05 27.49 5.01
N LEU A 544 6.37 27.59 4.90
CA LEU A 544 7.11 27.82 3.66
C LEU A 544 8.04 26.64 3.39
N MET A 545 8.03 26.11 2.18
CA MET A 545 9.00 25.12 1.72
C MET A 545 9.91 25.78 0.67
N ILE A 546 11.21 25.75 0.90
CA ILE A 546 12.23 26.42 0.08
C ILE A 546 12.97 25.36 -0.73
N THR A 547 12.88 25.46 -2.06
CA THR A 547 13.52 24.53 -2.99
C THR A 547 14.39 25.26 -4.00
N GLU A 548 15.17 24.51 -4.76
CA GLU A 548 15.91 25.05 -5.90
C GLU A 548 15.00 25.79 -6.88
N TYR A 549 15.52 26.88 -7.43
CA TYR A 549 14.86 27.62 -8.51
C TYR A 549 15.27 27.07 -9.88
N CYS A 550 14.28 26.69 -10.70
CA CYS A 550 14.49 26.25 -12.07
C CYS A 550 14.12 27.39 -13.04
N CYS A 551 15.14 27.99 -13.66
CA CYS A 551 15.00 29.25 -14.38
C CYS A 551 14.23 29.17 -15.71
N TYR A 552 14.12 27.99 -16.33
CA TYR A 552 13.42 27.81 -17.61
C TYR A 552 11.95 27.38 -17.46
N GLY A 553 11.52 27.08 -16.23
CA GLY A 553 10.15 26.61 -15.94
C GLY A 553 9.97 25.13 -16.25
N ASP A 554 8.73 24.70 -16.47
CA ASP A 554 8.41 23.31 -16.78
C ASP A 554 8.76 22.92 -18.22
N LEU A 555 9.13 21.66 -18.40
CA LEU A 555 9.57 21.06 -19.65
C LEU A 555 8.46 21.12 -20.71
N LEU A 556 7.19 20.92 -20.33
CA LEU A 556 6.07 21.00 -21.27
C LEU A 556 5.98 22.37 -21.96
N ASN A 557 5.98 23.44 -21.18
CA ASN A 557 5.97 24.81 -21.73
C ASN A 557 7.29 25.18 -22.42
N PHE A 558 8.42 24.62 -22.00
CA PHE A 558 9.68 24.80 -22.69
C PHE A 558 9.66 24.19 -24.10
N LEU A 559 9.24 22.93 -24.23
CA LEU A 559 9.11 22.22 -25.52
C LEU A 559 8.17 22.96 -26.48
N ARG A 560 6.99 23.37 -25.98
CA ARG A 560 6.01 24.12 -26.78
C ARG A 560 6.55 25.46 -27.29
N ARG A 561 7.35 26.17 -26.49
CA ARG A 561 7.98 27.44 -26.91
C ARG A 561 9.11 27.25 -27.92
N LYS A 562 9.83 26.14 -27.87
CA LYS A 562 10.98 25.84 -28.77
C LYS A 562 10.58 25.05 -30.02
N ARG A 563 9.32 24.63 -30.13
CA ARG A 563 8.77 23.86 -31.26
C ARG A 563 9.08 24.49 -32.63
N ASP A 564 8.78 25.78 -32.81
CA ASP A 564 8.98 26.47 -34.10
C ASP A 564 10.47 26.60 -34.50
N ALA A 565 11.35 26.72 -33.49
CA ALA A 565 12.79 26.78 -33.69
C ALA A 565 13.37 25.42 -34.12
N PHE A 566 12.79 24.31 -33.63
CA PHE A 566 13.16 22.95 -34.03
C PHE A 566 12.90 22.70 -35.53
N PHE A 567 11.74 23.14 -36.03
CA PHE A 567 11.39 23.04 -37.46
C PHE A 567 12.30 23.89 -38.36
N SER A 568 12.67 25.09 -37.90
CA SER A 568 13.52 26.01 -38.66
C SER A 568 14.97 25.51 -38.81
N SER A 569 15.44 24.67 -37.87
CA SER A 569 16.78 24.07 -37.93
C SER A 569 16.85 22.89 -38.92
N LYS A 570 15.80 22.07 -39.03
CA LYS A 570 15.76 20.95 -40.00
C LYS A 570 15.49 21.39 -41.45
N THR A 571 14.86 22.54 -41.66
CA THR A 571 14.66 23.14 -43.00
C THR A 571 15.84 23.99 -43.46
N GLY A 572 16.94 24.01 -42.69
CA GLY A 572 18.16 24.76 -42.94
C GLY A 572 19.15 24.12 -43.90
N ASP A 573 18.85 22.97 -44.51
CA ASP A 573 19.58 22.51 -45.69
C ASP A 573 19.16 23.36 -46.89
N GLY A 574 20.07 24.27 -47.26
CA GLY A 574 19.76 25.45 -48.05
C GLY A 574 19.36 25.14 -49.49
N TYR A 575 18.11 25.42 -49.86
CA TYR A 575 17.75 25.72 -51.26
C TYR A 575 16.57 26.70 -51.45
N TYR A 576 15.87 27.14 -50.39
CA TYR A 576 14.64 27.96 -50.54
C TYR A 576 14.61 29.32 -49.81
N LYS A 577 15.76 29.91 -49.45
CA LYS A 577 15.77 31.26 -48.82
C LYS A 577 15.64 32.45 -49.78
N ASN A 578 15.55 32.22 -51.10
CA ASN A 578 15.52 33.30 -52.10
C ASN A 578 14.22 33.44 -52.92
N LEU A 579 13.13 32.73 -52.59
CA LEU A 579 11.88 32.78 -53.37
C LEU A 579 10.70 33.52 -52.68
N LEU A 580 10.89 34.08 -51.48
CA LEU A 580 9.85 34.85 -50.78
C LEU A 580 10.31 36.26 -50.39
N LYS A 581 10.94 36.96 -51.35
CA LYS A 581 10.99 38.42 -51.34
C LYS A 581 10.32 38.93 -52.62
N SER A 582 9.28 39.75 -52.43
CA SER A 582 8.36 40.35 -53.41
C SER A 582 7.09 39.53 -53.62
N THR A 583 5.95 39.83 -52.98
CA THR A 583 5.13 41.01 -53.32
C THR A 583 4.10 41.32 -52.21
N ASP A 584 4.15 42.58 -51.79
CA ASP A 584 3.07 43.55 -51.50
C ASP A 584 1.75 43.23 -50.76
N ASN A 585 1.42 44.20 -49.88
CA ASN A 585 0.13 44.59 -49.27
C ASN A 585 -0.50 43.84 -48.08
N GLY A 586 -0.39 44.50 -46.91
CA GLY A 586 -1.60 44.91 -46.18
C GLY A 586 -1.81 44.36 -44.77
N TYR A 587 -1.57 45.22 -43.76
CA TYR A 587 -2.01 45.14 -42.35
C TYR A 587 -1.25 44.21 -41.37
N MET A 588 -0.35 44.83 -40.60
CA MET A 588 0.09 44.34 -39.28
C MET A 588 -0.82 44.88 -38.17
N PRO A 589 -1.22 44.08 -37.17
CA PRO A 589 -1.48 44.61 -35.84
C PRO A 589 -0.22 44.55 -34.98
N MET A 590 -0.07 45.62 -34.20
CA MET A 590 1.08 46.08 -33.45
C MET A 590 1.58 45.08 -32.38
N ARG A 591 2.87 44.73 -32.47
CA ARG A 591 3.67 44.18 -31.36
C ARG A 591 3.72 45.20 -30.22
N SER A 592 3.35 44.80 -29.01
CA SER A 592 3.84 45.45 -27.80
C SER A 592 5.28 44.98 -27.53
N TYR A 593 6.22 45.89 -27.77
CA TYR A 593 7.61 45.76 -27.36
C TYR A 593 7.69 45.77 -25.83
N GLN A 594 8.05 44.64 -25.22
CA GLN A 594 8.58 44.63 -23.85
C GLN A 594 9.99 44.05 -23.87
N LYS A 595 10.93 44.93 -23.50
CA LYS A 595 12.38 44.80 -23.58
C LYS A 595 12.90 43.83 -22.50
N ARG A 596 13.60 42.79 -22.94
CA ARG A 596 14.51 41.82 -22.27
C ARG A 596 14.87 42.05 -20.79
N SER A 597 14.84 40.94 -20.02
CA SER A 597 15.83 40.66 -18.98
C SER A 597 16.45 39.28 -19.22
N ASN A 598 17.75 39.28 -19.55
CA ASN A 598 18.72 38.17 -19.63
C ASN A 598 18.22 36.75 -19.29
N GLN A 599 17.78 36.00 -20.29
CA GLN A 599 17.80 34.53 -20.26
C GLN A 599 18.73 34.06 -21.39
N THR A 600 19.77 33.33 -21.00
CA THR A 600 20.97 32.99 -21.76
C THR A 600 20.82 31.81 -22.73
N ASP A 601 19.61 31.51 -23.22
CA ASP A 601 19.39 30.29 -24.02
C ASP A 601 18.68 30.58 -25.35
N ASP A 602 19.41 31.31 -26.21
CA ASP A 602 19.03 31.61 -27.61
C ASP A 602 19.33 30.45 -28.57
N LEU A 603 19.89 29.34 -28.07
CA LEU A 603 20.21 28.15 -28.86
C LEU A 603 18.93 27.39 -29.25
N SER A 604 18.91 26.82 -30.46
CA SER A 604 17.84 25.93 -30.93
C SER A 604 17.75 24.68 -30.06
N LEU A 605 16.59 24.02 -30.12
CA LEU A 605 16.38 22.70 -29.54
C LEU A 605 16.69 21.66 -30.63
N ASP A 606 17.42 20.60 -30.30
CA ASP A 606 17.72 19.51 -31.22
C ASP A 606 17.37 18.13 -30.63
N THR A 607 17.64 17.06 -31.37
CA THR A 607 17.34 15.68 -30.93
C THR A 607 18.23 15.25 -29.75
N GLU A 608 19.44 15.78 -29.63
CA GLU A 608 20.36 15.48 -28.52
C GLU A 608 19.80 16.03 -27.21
N ASP A 609 19.21 17.23 -27.23
CA ASP A 609 18.50 17.80 -26.09
C ASP A 609 17.34 16.89 -25.63
N LEU A 610 16.55 16.36 -26.57
CA LEU A 610 15.42 15.47 -26.26
C LEU A 610 15.89 14.16 -25.61
N LEU A 611 16.96 13.56 -26.14
CA LEU A 611 17.60 12.37 -25.56
C LEU A 611 18.21 12.68 -24.18
N SER A 612 18.83 13.85 -24.03
CA SER A 612 19.37 14.33 -22.76
C SER A 612 18.29 14.48 -21.69
N PHE A 613 17.14 15.10 -22.02
CA PHE A 613 16.00 15.17 -21.10
C PHE A 613 15.49 13.79 -20.71
N SER A 614 15.40 12.87 -21.68
CA SER A 614 14.97 11.49 -21.45
C SER A 614 15.89 10.78 -20.46
N TYR A 615 17.20 10.81 -20.70
CA TYR A 615 18.22 10.23 -19.82
C TYR A 615 18.18 10.83 -18.41
N GLN A 616 18.13 12.17 -18.32
CA GLN A 616 18.12 12.87 -17.04
C GLN A 616 16.89 12.53 -16.20
N VAL A 617 15.71 12.43 -16.81
CA VAL A 617 14.50 12.01 -16.08
C VAL A 617 14.57 10.55 -15.68
N ALA A 618 15.05 9.65 -16.55
CA ALA A 618 15.26 8.24 -16.19
C ALA A 618 16.18 8.11 -14.96
N LYS A 619 17.27 8.89 -14.92
CA LYS A 619 18.22 8.91 -13.79
C LYS A 619 17.60 9.44 -12.50
N GLY A 620 16.76 10.48 -12.58
CA GLY A 620 16.00 10.97 -11.43
C GLY A 620 15.01 9.94 -10.89
N MET A 621 14.31 9.22 -11.77
CA MET A 621 13.36 8.17 -11.38
C MET A 621 14.04 6.91 -10.84
N ASP A 622 15.21 6.54 -11.36
CA ASP A 622 16.04 5.45 -10.79
C ASP A 622 16.46 5.77 -9.36
N PHE A 623 16.86 7.03 -9.10
CA PHE A 623 17.12 7.50 -7.75
C PHE A 623 15.89 7.40 -6.85
N LEU A 624 14.71 7.84 -7.31
CA LEU A 624 13.47 7.71 -6.51
C LEU A 624 13.14 6.25 -6.19
N THR A 625 13.29 5.35 -7.17
CA THR A 625 13.09 3.91 -6.98
C THR A 625 14.09 3.35 -5.97
N SER A 626 15.36 3.77 -6.00
CA SER A 626 16.38 3.38 -5.00
C SER A 626 16.04 3.83 -3.56
N LYS A 627 15.17 4.83 -3.43
CA LYS A 627 14.64 5.34 -2.15
C LYS A 627 13.25 4.80 -1.83
N ASN A 628 12.79 3.78 -2.56
CA ASN A 628 11.45 3.20 -2.46
C ASN A 628 10.33 4.25 -2.63
N CYS A 629 10.53 5.27 -3.45
CA CYS A 629 9.56 6.35 -3.66
C CYS A 629 8.89 6.21 -5.04
N ILE A 630 7.55 6.22 -5.06
CA ILE A 630 6.72 6.24 -6.27
C ILE A 630 6.21 7.67 -6.49
N HIS A 631 6.34 8.18 -7.71
CA HIS A 631 5.97 9.53 -8.10
C HIS A 631 4.47 9.71 -8.38
N ARG A 632 3.82 8.74 -9.05
CA ARG A 632 2.37 8.67 -9.36
C ARG A 632 1.80 9.71 -10.32
N ASP A 633 2.51 10.81 -10.58
CA ASP A 633 2.12 11.85 -11.53
C ASP A 633 3.29 12.29 -12.44
N LEU A 634 4.09 11.33 -12.95
CA LEU A 634 5.23 11.65 -13.80
C LEU A 634 4.75 12.11 -15.20
N ALA A 635 5.11 13.33 -15.58
CA ALA A 635 4.70 13.96 -16.84
C ALA A 635 5.59 15.18 -17.16
N ALA A 636 5.59 15.68 -18.40
CA ALA A 636 6.45 16.81 -18.80
C ALA A 636 6.15 18.09 -18.00
N ARG A 637 4.90 18.25 -17.54
CA ARG A 637 4.46 19.35 -16.67
C ARG A 637 5.07 19.30 -15.26
N ASN A 638 5.57 18.14 -14.83
CA ASN A 638 6.18 17.89 -13.52
C ASN A 638 7.71 17.69 -13.61
N VAL A 639 8.30 18.05 -14.75
CA VAL A 639 9.74 18.15 -14.94
C VAL A 639 10.08 19.61 -15.17
N LEU A 640 11.01 20.16 -14.39
CA LEU A 640 11.52 21.52 -14.55
C LEU A 640 12.88 21.53 -15.23
N LEU A 641 13.21 22.65 -15.86
CA LEU A 641 14.51 22.89 -16.45
C LEU A 641 15.25 24.04 -15.75
N THR A 642 16.51 23.82 -15.39
CA THR A 642 17.40 24.84 -14.81
C THR A 642 18.62 25.09 -15.69
N GLN A 643 19.53 25.94 -15.23
CA GLN A 643 20.75 26.32 -15.93
C GLN A 643 21.50 25.10 -16.48
N GLY A 644 21.98 25.20 -17.73
CA GLY A 644 22.58 24.07 -18.43
C GLY A 644 21.59 23.03 -18.95
N ARG A 645 20.29 23.38 -19.07
CA ARG A 645 19.21 22.48 -19.50
C ARG A 645 19.13 21.20 -18.66
N VAL A 646 19.43 21.33 -17.37
CA VAL A 646 19.32 20.22 -16.43
C VAL A 646 17.85 19.99 -16.05
N ALA A 647 17.35 18.78 -16.31
CA ALA A 647 16.00 18.35 -15.99
C ALA A 647 15.89 17.89 -14.54
N LYS A 648 14.89 18.41 -13.83
CA LYS A 648 14.62 18.15 -12.41
C LYS A 648 13.16 17.77 -12.19
N ILE A 649 12.93 16.58 -11.64
CA ILE A 649 11.60 16.04 -11.33
C ILE A 649 11.04 16.70 -10.06
N CYS A 650 9.74 16.98 -10.02
CA CYS A 650 9.06 17.64 -8.90
C CYS A 650 7.56 17.32 -8.84
N ASP A 651 6.89 17.72 -7.75
CA ASP A 651 5.43 17.69 -7.62
C ASP A 651 4.85 19.11 -7.41
N PHE A 652 4.20 19.66 -8.44
CA PHE A 652 3.51 20.95 -8.34
C PHE A 652 2.01 20.85 -8.02
N GLY A 653 1.51 19.72 -7.50
CA GLY A 653 0.08 19.53 -7.21
C GLY A 653 -0.59 20.75 -6.53
N LEU A 654 0.00 21.31 -5.46
CA LEU A 654 -0.54 22.50 -4.76
C LEU A 654 -0.51 23.80 -5.57
N ALA A 655 0.40 23.93 -6.53
CA ALA A 655 0.66 25.16 -7.30
C ALA A 655 -0.06 25.18 -8.65
N ARG A 656 -0.80 24.12 -8.99
CA ARG A 656 -1.56 23.98 -10.22
C ARG A 656 -3.05 24.06 -9.94
N ASP A 657 -3.78 24.76 -10.80
CA ASP A 657 -5.24 24.79 -10.74
C ASP A 657 -5.79 23.57 -11.48
N ILE A 658 -5.82 22.43 -10.78
CA ILE A 658 -6.25 21.14 -11.33
C ILE A 658 -7.68 21.23 -11.91
N THR A 659 -8.52 22.13 -11.40
CA THR A 659 -9.90 22.31 -11.89
C THR A 659 -9.97 22.92 -13.29
N ARG A 660 -8.92 23.63 -13.72
CA ARG A 660 -8.81 24.26 -15.04
C ARG A 660 -7.89 23.51 -15.98
N ASP A 661 -7.21 22.46 -15.50
CA ASP A 661 -6.27 21.71 -16.30
C ASP A 661 -6.96 20.52 -16.97
N SER A 662 -7.13 20.60 -18.29
CA SER A 662 -7.71 19.54 -19.12
C SER A 662 -6.93 18.22 -19.08
N SER A 663 -5.70 18.19 -18.56
CA SER A 663 -4.94 16.95 -18.39
C SER A 663 -5.42 16.11 -17.21
N TYR A 664 -6.23 16.67 -16.30
CA TYR A 664 -6.82 15.96 -15.17
C TYR A 664 -8.31 15.74 -15.37
N VAL A 665 -8.79 14.56 -15.01
CA VAL A 665 -10.19 14.16 -15.15
C VAL A 665 -10.75 13.81 -13.78
N LEU A 666 -11.96 14.30 -13.49
CA LEU A 666 -12.67 13.97 -12.25
C LEU A 666 -13.19 12.53 -12.33
N ARG A 667 -12.77 11.68 -11.39
CA ARG A 667 -13.26 10.30 -11.24
C ARG A 667 -13.59 10.05 -9.77
N GLY A 668 -14.87 9.87 -9.47
CA GLY A 668 -15.35 9.86 -8.09
C GLY A 668 -15.08 11.22 -7.43
N ASN A 669 -14.37 11.21 -6.30
CA ASN A 669 -14.00 12.43 -5.56
C ASN A 669 -12.56 12.93 -5.84
N ALA A 670 -11.85 12.35 -6.83
CA ALA A 670 -10.46 12.66 -7.11
C ALA A 670 -10.26 13.17 -8.56
N CYS A 671 -9.33 14.10 -8.75
CA CYS A 671 -8.85 14.55 -10.06
C CYS A 671 -7.57 13.78 -10.41
N LEU A 672 -7.58 13.01 -11.51
CA LEU A 672 -6.50 12.09 -11.85
C LEU A 672 -5.89 12.38 -13.23
N PRO A 673 -4.57 12.21 -13.44
CA PRO A 673 -3.89 12.41 -14.72
C PRO A 673 -4.10 11.21 -15.66
N VAL A 674 -5.35 10.91 -16.02
CA VAL A 674 -5.77 9.65 -16.66
C VAL A 674 -4.93 9.23 -17.87
N LYS A 675 -4.47 10.17 -18.70
CA LYS A 675 -3.66 9.87 -19.90
C LYS A 675 -2.24 9.39 -19.61
N TRP A 676 -1.74 9.59 -18.40
CA TRP A 676 -0.40 9.15 -17.97
C TRP A 676 -0.43 7.87 -17.13
N MET A 677 -1.62 7.47 -16.65
CA MET A 677 -1.76 6.33 -15.74
C MET A 677 -1.65 4.99 -16.49
N SER A 678 -1.03 4.00 -15.84
CA SER A 678 -1.01 2.63 -16.33
C SER A 678 -2.39 1.95 -16.19
N PRO A 679 -2.65 0.85 -16.92
CA PRO A 679 -3.93 0.14 -16.84
C PRO A 679 -4.26 -0.32 -15.42
N GLU A 680 -3.29 -0.85 -14.66
CA GLU A 680 -3.50 -1.28 -13.29
C GLU A 680 -3.79 -0.10 -12.33
N SER A 681 -3.16 1.07 -12.53
CA SER A 681 -3.52 2.29 -11.79
C SER A 681 -4.90 2.80 -12.18
N LEU A 682 -5.29 2.64 -13.45
CA LEU A 682 -6.55 3.13 -13.98
C LEU A 682 -7.74 2.27 -13.54
N PHE A 683 -7.60 0.95 -13.55
CA PHE A 683 -8.72 0.03 -13.31
C PHE A 683 -8.73 -0.55 -11.89
N ALA A 684 -7.57 -0.75 -11.27
CA ALA A 684 -7.44 -1.35 -9.95
C ALA A 684 -6.88 -0.39 -8.87
N CYS A 685 -6.60 0.87 -9.23
CA CYS A 685 -6.04 1.88 -8.32
C CYS A 685 -4.70 1.48 -7.68
N VAL A 686 -3.93 0.61 -8.34
CA VAL A 686 -2.61 0.14 -7.89
C VAL A 686 -1.53 1.05 -8.47
N TYR A 687 -0.66 1.59 -7.61
CA TYR A 687 0.49 2.40 -8.02
C TYR A 687 1.78 1.69 -7.59
N THR A 688 2.70 1.53 -8.54
CA THR A 688 3.94 0.77 -8.37
C THR A 688 5.10 1.44 -9.10
N PHE A 689 6.33 0.94 -8.93
CA PHE A 689 7.46 1.39 -9.75
C PHE A 689 7.20 1.15 -11.25
N GLU A 690 6.56 0.03 -11.61
CA GLU A 690 6.19 -0.31 -12.99
C GLU A 690 5.11 0.63 -13.54
N SER A 691 4.23 1.16 -12.69
CA SER A 691 3.24 2.19 -13.10
C SER A 691 3.90 3.53 -13.40
N ASP A 692 4.98 3.89 -12.69
CA ASP A 692 5.79 5.07 -12.99
C ASP A 692 6.59 4.87 -14.29
N VAL A 693 7.05 3.65 -14.57
CA VAL A 693 7.68 3.29 -15.86
C VAL A 693 6.70 3.50 -17.03
N TRP A 694 5.43 3.13 -16.87
CA TRP A 694 4.41 3.44 -17.87
C TRP A 694 4.29 4.95 -18.10
N SER A 695 4.21 5.72 -17.01
CA SER A 695 4.11 7.18 -17.04
C SER A 695 5.33 7.81 -17.73
N TYR A 696 6.53 7.25 -17.51
CA TYR A 696 7.76 7.63 -18.20
C TYR A 696 7.68 7.39 -19.72
N GLY A 697 7.08 6.28 -20.17
CA GLY A 697 6.81 6.06 -21.60
C GLY A 697 5.91 7.15 -22.21
N ILE A 698 4.88 7.60 -21.49
CA ILE A 698 4.02 8.71 -21.90
C ILE A 698 4.80 10.04 -21.94
N LEU A 699 5.66 10.28 -20.94
CA LEU A 699 6.55 11.44 -20.91
C LEU A 699 7.50 11.46 -22.11
N LEU A 700 8.10 10.33 -22.48
CA LEU A 700 8.94 10.24 -23.69
C LEU A 700 8.13 10.64 -24.92
N TRP A 701 6.89 10.18 -25.04
CA TRP A 701 6.02 10.60 -26.13
C TRP A 701 5.77 12.12 -26.12
N GLU A 702 5.57 12.75 -24.96
CA GLU A 702 5.47 14.21 -24.85
C GLU A 702 6.76 14.91 -25.30
N ILE A 703 7.93 14.41 -24.91
CA ILE A 703 9.24 14.98 -25.26
C ILE A 703 9.43 14.94 -26.79
N PHE A 704 9.26 13.78 -27.41
CA PHE A 704 9.51 13.57 -28.83
C PHE A 704 8.36 14.01 -29.75
N SER A 705 7.25 14.46 -29.19
CA SER A 705 6.19 15.19 -29.91
C SER A 705 6.25 16.71 -29.65
N LEU A 706 7.34 17.18 -29.03
CA LEU A 706 7.58 18.58 -28.68
C LEU A 706 6.44 19.20 -27.86
N GLY A 707 5.90 18.43 -26.91
CA GLY A 707 4.85 18.87 -25.97
C GLY A 707 3.42 18.75 -26.49
N ASN A 708 3.16 17.84 -27.44
CA ASN A 708 1.77 17.51 -27.79
C ASN A 708 1.07 16.80 -26.63
N THR A 709 -0.26 16.88 -26.63
CA THR A 709 -1.07 16.19 -25.64
C THR A 709 -1.15 14.70 -25.99
N PRO A 710 -0.86 13.78 -25.05
CA PRO A 710 -0.98 12.34 -25.30
C PRO A 710 -2.36 11.94 -25.81
N TYR A 711 -2.43 10.89 -26.61
CA TYR A 711 -3.63 10.40 -27.28
C TYR A 711 -4.35 11.55 -28.02
N PRO A 712 -3.69 12.12 -29.06
CA PRO A 712 -4.18 13.33 -29.73
C PRO A 712 -5.56 13.07 -30.35
N GLY A 713 -6.48 14.02 -30.16
CA GLY A 713 -7.85 13.93 -30.67
C GLY A 713 -8.78 12.97 -29.91
N ILE A 714 -8.29 12.22 -28.93
CA ILE A 714 -9.09 11.26 -28.16
C ILE A 714 -9.44 11.87 -26.79
N PRO A 715 -10.72 12.18 -26.51
CA PRO A 715 -11.17 12.62 -25.19
C PRO A 715 -11.21 11.44 -24.20
N VAL A 716 -10.98 11.73 -22.92
CA VAL A 716 -11.10 10.72 -21.87
C VAL A 716 -12.58 10.42 -21.61
N GLY A 717 -12.99 9.17 -21.83
CA GLY A 717 -14.35 8.68 -21.70
C GLY A 717 -14.40 7.18 -21.89
N SER A 718 -15.59 6.57 -21.95
CA SER A 718 -15.76 5.11 -22.09
C SER A 718 -14.96 4.50 -23.25
N THR A 719 -14.94 5.17 -24.40
CA THR A 719 -14.16 4.75 -25.57
C THR A 719 -12.65 4.72 -25.29
N TYR A 720 -12.12 5.73 -24.61
CA TYR A 720 -10.70 5.77 -24.22
C TYR A 720 -10.35 4.60 -23.31
N TYR A 721 -11.15 4.36 -22.27
CA TYR A 721 -10.92 3.24 -21.34
C TYR A 721 -10.91 1.89 -22.06
N LYS A 722 -11.90 1.67 -22.93
CA LYS A 722 -12.00 0.45 -23.73
C LYS A 722 -10.78 0.27 -24.65
N MET A 723 -10.35 1.31 -25.35
CA MET A 723 -9.16 1.25 -26.20
C MET A 723 -7.90 0.84 -25.42
N ILE A 724 -7.68 1.43 -24.24
CA ILE A 724 -6.53 1.08 -23.40
C ILE A 724 -6.58 -0.37 -22.94
N GLN A 725 -7.77 -0.84 -22.54
CA GLN A 725 -8.03 -2.22 -22.12
C GLN A 725 -7.84 -3.23 -23.26
N ASP A 726 -8.25 -2.87 -24.47
CA ASP A 726 -8.07 -3.68 -25.69
C ASP A 726 -6.62 -3.66 -26.21
N GLY A 727 -5.71 -2.96 -25.52
CA GLY A 727 -4.27 -2.96 -25.83
C GLY A 727 -3.82 -1.85 -26.78
N TYR A 728 -4.67 -0.88 -27.11
CA TYR A 728 -4.27 0.26 -27.95
C TYR A 728 -3.14 1.06 -27.30
N ARG A 729 -2.17 1.48 -28.11
CA ARG A 729 -1.05 2.37 -27.74
C ARG A 729 -0.90 3.45 -28.80
N MET A 730 -0.35 4.61 -28.40
CA MET A 730 -0.09 5.71 -29.33
C MET A 730 0.89 5.30 -30.43
N SER A 731 0.73 5.89 -31.62
CA SER A 731 1.71 5.78 -32.68
C SER A 731 3.01 6.50 -32.32
N GLU A 732 4.07 6.15 -33.06
CA GLU A 732 5.37 6.82 -33.01
C GLU A 732 5.22 8.34 -33.16
N PRO A 733 5.84 9.15 -32.27
CA PRO A 733 5.84 10.59 -32.41
C PRO A 733 6.86 11.05 -33.46
N GLU A 734 6.54 12.14 -34.15
CA GLU A 734 7.23 12.63 -35.36
C GLU A 734 8.76 12.77 -35.25
N PHE A 735 9.28 13.07 -34.06
CA PHE A 735 10.71 13.33 -33.85
C PHE A 735 11.44 12.23 -33.07
N ALA A 736 10.79 11.12 -32.75
CA ALA A 736 11.45 10.01 -32.06
C ALA A 736 12.31 9.19 -33.04
N PRO A 737 13.57 8.89 -32.67
CA PRO A 737 14.26 7.74 -33.24
C PRO A 737 13.48 6.44 -32.96
N ILE A 738 13.56 5.46 -33.86
CA ILE A 738 12.84 4.20 -33.75
C ILE A 738 13.19 3.48 -32.45
N GLU A 739 14.45 3.55 -32.03
CA GLU A 739 14.98 2.95 -30.81
C GLU A 739 14.37 3.57 -29.56
N VAL A 740 14.00 4.86 -29.61
CA VAL A 740 13.28 5.54 -28.52
C VAL A 740 11.82 5.09 -28.49
N TYR A 741 11.19 4.95 -29.66
CA TYR A 741 9.82 4.44 -29.72
C TYR A 741 9.72 2.98 -29.23
N GLU A 742 10.73 2.15 -29.48
CA GLU A 742 10.84 0.81 -28.87
C GLU A 742 10.86 0.88 -27.34
N VAL A 743 11.62 1.82 -26.77
CA VAL A 743 11.62 2.06 -25.32
C VAL A 743 10.22 2.45 -24.82
N MET A 744 9.50 3.32 -25.53
CA MET A 744 8.10 3.66 -25.18
C MET A 744 7.21 2.40 -25.19
N ARG A 745 7.36 1.55 -26.21
CA ARG A 745 6.60 0.29 -26.34
C ARG A 745 6.89 -0.69 -25.21
N TRP A 746 8.15 -0.82 -24.77
CA TRP A 746 8.51 -1.63 -23.61
C TRP A 746 7.90 -1.09 -22.32
N CYS A 747 7.90 0.24 -22.13
CA CYS A 747 7.25 0.90 -20.99
C CYS A 747 5.73 0.66 -20.97
N TRP A 748 5.09 0.55 -22.14
CA TRP A 748 3.64 0.33 -22.25
C TRP A 748 3.22 -1.14 -22.36
N SER A 749 4.07 -2.07 -21.94
CA SER A 749 3.67 -3.47 -21.76
C SER A 749 2.44 -3.57 -20.85
N ALA A 750 1.44 -4.35 -21.29
CA ALA A 750 0.25 -4.60 -20.49
C ALA A 750 0.58 -5.33 -19.19
N ASP A 751 1.53 -6.27 -19.24
CA ASP A 751 2.09 -6.94 -18.08
C ASP A 751 3.15 -6.02 -17.41
N PRO A 752 2.92 -5.57 -16.15
CA PRO A 752 3.85 -4.70 -15.44
C PRO A 752 5.24 -5.31 -15.27
N LEU A 753 5.35 -6.63 -15.07
CA LEU A 753 6.61 -7.31 -14.81
C LEU A 753 7.54 -7.38 -16.03
N LYS A 754 6.98 -7.19 -17.23
CA LYS A 754 7.75 -7.12 -18.48
C LYS A 754 8.27 -5.72 -18.77
N ARG A 755 7.83 -4.70 -18.02
CA ARG A 755 8.32 -3.33 -18.19
C ARG A 755 9.77 -3.25 -17.69
N PRO A 756 10.63 -2.46 -18.35
CA PRO A 756 12.01 -2.29 -17.91
C PRO A 756 12.07 -1.50 -16.59
N THR A 757 13.04 -1.80 -15.75
CA THR A 757 13.32 -0.96 -14.56
C THR A 757 13.95 0.37 -14.99
N PHE A 758 13.84 1.40 -14.15
CA PHE A 758 14.49 2.69 -14.43
C PHE A 758 16.00 2.56 -14.61
N LYS A 759 16.68 1.71 -13.85
CA LYS A 759 18.08 1.36 -14.09
C LYS A 759 18.38 0.92 -15.54
N LYS A 760 17.56 0.02 -16.10
CA LYS A 760 17.71 -0.41 -17.51
C LYS A 760 17.40 0.72 -18.49
N LEU A 761 16.43 1.59 -18.16
CA LEU A 761 16.09 2.76 -18.98
C LEU A 761 17.23 3.79 -19.01
N VAL A 762 17.93 3.97 -17.89
CA VAL A 762 19.14 4.82 -17.82
C VAL A 762 20.22 4.26 -18.74
N GLU A 763 20.56 2.98 -18.61
CA GLU A 763 21.56 2.31 -19.46
C GLU A 763 21.21 2.44 -20.96
N ARG A 764 19.94 2.24 -21.33
CA ARG A 764 19.49 2.34 -22.72
C ARG A 764 19.53 3.76 -23.26
N THR A 765 19.05 4.74 -22.50
CA THR A 765 19.03 6.15 -22.94
C THR A 765 20.43 6.75 -23.00
N GLU A 766 21.34 6.34 -22.12
CA GLU A 766 22.76 6.70 -22.17
C GLU A 766 23.45 6.19 -23.43
N LEU A 767 23.17 4.93 -23.80
CA LEU A 767 23.67 4.35 -25.04
C LEU A 767 23.20 5.15 -26.26
N LEU A 768 21.90 5.43 -26.37
CA LEU A 768 21.32 6.20 -27.48
C LEU A 768 21.88 7.62 -27.57
N LEU A 769 22.10 8.26 -26.43
CA LEU A 769 22.74 9.57 -26.37
C LEU A 769 24.18 9.48 -26.92
N SER A 770 24.95 8.48 -26.48
CA SER A 770 26.34 8.28 -26.91
C SER A 770 26.51 7.96 -28.41
N GLU A 771 25.57 7.23 -29.00
CA GLU A 771 25.55 6.89 -30.42
C GLU A 771 25.22 8.11 -31.28
N THR A 772 24.27 8.93 -30.82
CA THR A 772 23.90 10.19 -31.49
C THR A 772 25.06 11.18 -31.51
N THR A 773 25.80 11.33 -30.41
CA THR A 773 26.99 12.21 -30.36
C THR A 773 28.09 11.77 -31.33
N LYS A 774 28.19 10.47 -31.66
CA LYS A 774 29.16 9.95 -32.64
C LYS A 774 28.74 10.29 -34.07
N HIS A 775 27.46 10.13 -34.42
CA HIS A 775 26.98 10.42 -35.78
C HIS A 775 27.13 11.90 -36.17
N VAL A 776 26.92 12.84 -35.25
CA VAL A 776 27.10 14.28 -35.51
C VAL A 776 28.56 14.65 -35.84
N ARG A 777 29.55 13.89 -35.37
CA ARG A 777 30.98 14.14 -35.66
C ARG A 777 31.46 13.61 -37.00
N PHE A 778 30.74 12.68 -37.63
CA PHE A 778 31.15 12.09 -38.92
C PHE A 778 30.57 12.83 -40.14
N ASP A 779 29.55 13.67 -39.96
CA ASP A 779 28.94 14.46 -41.05
C ASP A 779 29.58 15.86 -41.24
N SER A 780 30.74 16.12 -40.62
CA SER A 780 31.45 17.41 -40.71
C SER A 780 32.93 17.28 -41.13
N ALA A 781 33.28 16.25 -41.91
CA ALA A 781 34.59 16.10 -42.54
C ALA A 781 34.50 16.14 -44.08
#